data_AF-A0A1S3IGL9-F1
#
_entry.id   AF-A0A1S3IGL9-F1
#
_cell.length_a   1.000
_cell.length_b   1.000
_cell.length_c   1.000
_cell.angle_alpha   90.00
_cell.angle_beta   90.00
_cell.angle_gamma   90.00
#
_symmetry.space_group_name_H-M   'P 1'
#
loop_
_entity.id
_entity.type
_entity.pdbx_description
1 polymer ?
#
loop_
_entity_poly.entity_id
_entity_poly.type
_entity_poly.pdbx_seq_one_letter_code
_entity_poly.pdbx_strand_id
1 'polypeptide(L)'
;MAELRRTRDLFLRSMAVIYMFAFSSLYVQIPGLYGDNGILPVRNILQKEPNSFDDFQKQPTLIRLLPKLGLDIQSSMDFIALLGICLSFSVFVSGYMRGMLSFTCLWALYFSLFQVGQTFLWFQWDILLLEAGFLTILLAPAIPWKNETLSPHDHVIFWLLKWLLFRLMFASGVVKLTSECPTWWGLTALNWHYESQCIPTPLAWYFHQLPEWWNKLCVSVVFVILIPVPWFFFFPVRGLRIFAFWCEVFFQILIIITGNYNFFNMLTIVLCMSLLDDQYLTGRKPKYVPIKIPLVGLVWKVAKIVTAAGSLSALLYYSITLFNLKIRPDWTVDSKIEFTLSDLNEFLKKSVPLSIAVGIMSLGFETLKAVLSSLKRPGLKKIVSLVGCVVFGIAAVGMFAVSLVPHTVIEKETRGKIPPGIKAIHSKAMVYRLSSSYGLFRRMTGVGGRPEVIIEGSNSMDYGWKEYEFYYKPGNVSRRLPIVAPHQPRLDWQMWFAALGTYQQNPWLVNLAYRLLTGQPEVLELIQYNPFPDHPPKYIRANLFHYHYTSWDKKKKRYSTKNWWWRQKKNDYLPILSSDEDSLVQYMRQQNIIYKPEKKPPANMFRTFVEYIRNMIGQMEGFTFVVSIFTAAVAVTFLGIFSP
;
A
#
# COMPACT_ATOMS: atom_id res chain seq x y z
N MET A 1 15.77 -21.89 -19.86
CA MET A 1 15.27 -20.88 -18.90
C MET A 1 13.90 -20.45 -19.41
N ALA A 2 12.90 -20.29 -18.54
CA ALA A 2 11.63 -19.71 -19.01
C ALA A 2 11.89 -18.25 -19.37
N GLU A 3 11.42 -17.80 -20.52
CA GLU A 3 11.52 -16.38 -20.90
C GLU A 3 10.73 -15.54 -19.88
N LEU A 4 11.21 -14.34 -19.57
CA LEU A 4 10.56 -13.38 -18.64
C LEU A 4 10.21 -12.06 -19.33
N ARG A 5 10.44 -11.94 -20.63
CA ARG A 5 10.35 -10.65 -21.31
C ARG A 5 8.94 -10.09 -21.25
N ARG A 6 7.91 -10.91 -21.53
CA ARG A 6 6.50 -10.47 -21.49
C ARG A 6 6.01 -10.27 -20.07
N THR A 7 6.47 -11.11 -19.14
CA THR A 7 6.15 -11.00 -17.71
C THR A 7 6.72 -9.71 -17.13
N ARG A 8 7.97 -9.37 -17.47
CA ARG A 8 8.61 -8.09 -17.14
C ARG A 8 7.84 -6.92 -17.72
N ASP A 9 7.50 -7.00 -19.00
CA ASP A 9 6.77 -5.96 -19.72
C ASP A 9 5.41 -5.64 -19.06
N LEU A 10 4.66 -6.68 -18.70
CA LEU A 10 3.39 -6.59 -17.99
C LEU A 10 3.58 -6.02 -16.58
N PHE A 11 4.60 -6.46 -15.84
CA PHE A 11 4.93 -5.93 -14.52
C PHE A 11 5.23 -4.43 -14.58
N LEU A 12 6.09 -3.99 -15.51
CA LEU A 12 6.44 -2.58 -15.69
C LEU A 12 5.22 -1.73 -16.07
N ARG A 13 4.35 -2.20 -16.98
CA ARG A 13 3.08 -1.52 -17.29
C ARG A 13 2.21 -1.36 -16.07
N SER A 14 2.08 -2.43 -15.29
CA SER A 14 1.21 -2.42 -14.11
C SER A 14 1.76 -1.51 -13.01
N MET A 15 3.09 -1.46 -12.82
CA MET A 15 3.73 -0.50 -11.91
C MET A 15 3.49 0.95 -12.34
N ALA A 16 3.49 1.25 -13.64
CA ALA A 16 3.16 2.58 -14.13
C ALA A 16 1.72 2.99 -13.76
N VAL A 17 0.76 2.06 -13.85
CA VAL A 17 -0.63 2.28 -13.40
C VAL A 17 -0.68 2.58 -11.90
N ILE A 18 0.06 1.85 -11.06
CA ILE A 18 0.11 2.11 -9.61
C ILE A 18 0.64 3.51 -9.31
N TYR A 19 1.73 3.94 -9.97
CA TYR A 19 2.24 5.32 -9.82
C TYR A 19 1.20 6.35 -10.28
N MET A 20 0.52 6.10 -11.40
CA MET A 20 -0.52 6.99 -11.91
C MET A 20 -1.65 7.17 -10.89
N PHE A 21 -2.13 6.08 -10.28
CA PHE A 21 -3.10 6.14 -9.20
C PHE A 21 -2.59 6.90 -7.97
N ALA A 22 -1.35 6.65 -7.56
CA ALA A 22 -0.77 7.31 -6.39
C ALA A 22 -0.63 8.83 -6.58
N PHE A 23 -0.12 9.29 -7.74
CA PHE A 23 0.03 10.72 -8.03
C PHE A 23 -1.31 11.42 -8.26
N SER A 24 -2.21 10.85 -9.06
CA SER A 24 -3.54 11.45 -9.32
C SER A 24 -4.38 11.54 -8.04
N SER A 25 -4.33 10.51 -7.20
CA SER A 25 -5.02 10.52 -5.91
C SER A 25 -4.48 11.60 -4.98
N LEU A 26 -3.17 11.84 -4.98
CA LEU A 26 -2.54 12.83 -4.13
C LEU A 26 -2.82 14.26 -4.65
N TYR A 27 -2.71 14.48 -5.96
CA TYR A 27 -2.81 15.79 -6.61
C TYR A 27 -4.06 16.59 -6.19
N VAL A 28 -5.24 15.97 -6.23
CA VAL A 28 -6.52 16.65 -5.91
C VAL A 28 -6.65 17.02 -4.43
N GLN A 29 -5.87 16.38 -3.54
CA GLN A 29 -5.89 16.64 -2.10
C GLN A 29 -4.80 17.63 -1.65
N ILE A 30 -3.87 18.02 -2.53
CA ILE A 30 -2.73 18.88 -2.16
C ILE A 30 -3.18 20.21 -1.53
N PRO A 31 -4.10 20.99 -2.14
CA PRO A 31 -4.44 22.31 -1.60
C PRO A 31 -5.00 22.24 -0.18
N GLY A 32 -5.97 21.35 0.05
CA GLY A 32 -6.61 21.20 1.36
C GLY A 32 -5.74 20.53 2.44
N LEU A 33 -4.84 19.61 2.06
CA LEU A 33 -4.01 18.92 3.05
C LEU A 33 -2.70 19.66 3.36
N TYR A 34 -2.02 20.16 2.33
CA TYR A 34 -0.61 20.54 2.38
C TYR A 34 -0.33 21.98 1.97
N GLY A 35 -1.28 22.63 1.29
CA GLY A 35 -1.19 24.02 0.88
C GLY A 35 -1.07 24.97 2.06
N ASP A 36 -0.78 26.25 1.78
CA ASP A 36 -0.59 27.27 2.83
C ASP A 36 -1.87 27.47 3.68
N ASN A 37 -3.03 27.30 3.05
CA ASN A 37 -4.35 27.31 3.66
C ASN A 37 -4.86 25.92 4.09
N GLY A 38 -4.06 24.88 3.88
CA GLY A 38 -4.43 23.51 4.21
C GLY A 38 -4.36 23.18 5.72
N ILE A 39 -4.69 21.92 6.03
CA ILE A 39 -4.71 21.36 7.40
C ILE A 39 -3.29 21.27 7.99
N LEU A 40 -2.31 20.83 7.18
CA LEU A 40 -0.91 20.70 7.57
C LEU A 40 0.01 21.33 6.51
N PRO A 41 0.16 22.67 6.53
CA PRO A 41 1.00 23.38 5.56
C PRO A 41 2.44 22.85 5.54
N VAL A 42 2.95 22.50 4.35
CA VAL A 42 4.32 21.93 4.20
C VAL A 42 5.40 22.93 4.59
N ARG A 43 5.13 24.23 4.48
CA ARG A 43 6.04 25.30 4.91
C ARG A 43 6.50 25.19 6.37
N ASN A 44 5.72 24.53 7.23
CA ASN A 44 6.05 24.38 8.66
C ASN A 44 7.13 23.33 8.92
N ILE A 45 7.37 22.41 7.98
CA ILE A 45 8.32 21.30 8.13
C ILE A 45 9.46 21.32 7.09
N LEU A 46 9.31 22.12 6.03
CA LEU A 46 10.28 22.18 4.95
C LEU A 46 11.48 23.01 5.40
N GLN A 47 12.67 22.40 5.37
CA GLN A 47 13.90 23.16 5.53
C GLN A 47 14.10 24.11 4.36
N LYS A 48 14.76 25.25 4.61
CA LYS A 48 15.12 26.21 3.57
C LYS A 48 15.96 25.56 2.46
N GLU A 49 16.19 26.30 1.38
CA GLU A 49 17.01 25.84 0.27
C GLU A 49 18.35 25.27 0.75
N PRO A 50 18.80 24.13 0.19
CA PRO A 50 20.03 23.49 0.62
C PRO A 50 21.23 24.31 0.18
N ASN A 51 22.11 24.63 1.14
CA ASN A 51 23.38 25.32 0.89
C ASN A 51 24.48 24.37 0.40
N SER A 52 24.36 23.07 0.68
CA SER A 52 25.31 22.03 0.29
C SER A 52 24.60 20.70 0.02
N PHE A 53 25.31 19.75 -0.61
CA PHE A 53 24.79 18.40 -0.82
C PHE A 53 24.51 17.67 0.49
N ASP A 54 25.38 17.83 1.50
CA ASP A 54 25.17 17.25 2.83
C ASP A 54 23.91 17.80 3.49
N ASP A 55 23.59 19.08 3.26
CA ASP A 55 22.35 19.67 3.75
C ASP A 55 21.12 19.17 2.99
N PHE A 56 21.23 18.91 1.69
CA PHE A 56 20.19 18.24 0.92
C PHE A 56 19.91 16.83 1.45
N GLN A 57 20.96 16.06 1.79
CA GLN A 57 20.82 14.69 2.30
C GLN A 57 20.04 14.58 3.62
N LYS A 58 19.98 15.65 4.43
CA LYS A 58 19.18 15.66 5.67
C LYS A 58 17.68 15.59 5.40
N GLN A 59 17.21 16.21 4.33
CA GLN A 59 15.82 16.16 3.87
C GLN A 59 15.81 16.10 2.33
N PRO A 60 16.03 14.90 1.74
CA PRO A 60 16.23 14.74 0.31
C PRO A 60 14.89 14.82 -0.43
N THR A 61 14.47 16.03 -0.78
CA THR A 61 13.25 16.27 -1.55
C THR A 61 13.48 17.31 -2.64
N LEU A 62 13.02 17.02 -3.86
CA LEU A 62 13.09 17.94 -4.99
C LEU A 62 12.35 19.26 -4.72
N ILE A 63 11.38 19.28 -3.81
CA ILE A 63 10.62 20.47 -3.42
C ILE A 63 11.54 21.58 -2.89
N ARG A 64 12.67 21.24 -2.26
CA ARG A 64 13.63 22.24 -1.77
C ARG A 64 14.44 22.91 -2.89
N LEU A 65 14.42 22.36 -4.11
CA LEU A 65 15.18 22.85 -5.25
C LEU A 65 14.30 23.66 -6.23
N LEU A 66 13.00 23.41 -6.25
CA LEU A 66 12.04 24.06 -7.14
C LEU A 66 11.79 25.56 -6.88
N PRO A 67 12.01 26.11 -5.67
CA PRO A 67 12.01 27.57 -5.46
C PRO A 67 13.00 28.32 -6.35
N LYS A 68 14.13 27.71 -6.71
CA LYS A 68 15.10 28.29 -7.68
C LYS A 68 14.52 28.41 -9.09
N LEU A 69 13.51 27.61 -9.41
CA LEU A 69 12.73 27.69 -10.64
C LEU A 69 11.50 28.60 -10.47
N GLY A 70 11.44 29.44 -9.43
CA GLY A 70 10.35 30.40 -9.19
C GLY A 70 9.01 29.78 -8.76
N LEU A 71 9.00 28.51 -8.36
CA LEU A 71 7.80 27.83 -7.87
C LEU A 71 7.67 28.02 -6.35
N ASP A 72 6.50 28.40 -5.86
CA ASP A 72 6.20 28.32 -4.43
C ASP A 72 5.99 26.85 -3.99
N ILE A 73 5.88 26.61 -2.69
CA ILE A 73 5.86 25.25 -2.12
C ILE A 73 4.66 24.46 -2.66
N GLN A 74 3.47 25.06 -2.70
CA GLN A 74 2.27 24.42 -3.21
C GLN A 74 2.38 24.13 -4.71
N SER A 75 2.79 25.12 -5.52
CA SER A 75 2.99 24.90 -6.97
C SER A 75 4.08 23.87 -7.24
N SER A 76 5.09 23.77 -6.38
CA SER A 76 6.14 22.74 -6.45
C SER A 76 5.58 21.34 -6.26
N MET A 77 4.68 21.16 -5.28
CA MET A 77 4.00 19.87 -5.07
C MET A 77 3.06 19.52 -6.23
N ASP A 78 2.29 20.50 -6.70
CA ASP A 78 1.40 20.34 -7.86
C ASP A 78 2.18 19.96 -9.12
N PHE A 79 3.30 20.63 -9.38
CA PHE A 79 4.18 20.35 -10.51
C PHE A 79 4.73 18.92 -10.44
N ILE A 80 5.27 18.49 -9.29
CA ILE A 80 5.80 17.14 -9.10
C ILE A 80 4.71 16.09 -9.31
N ALA A 81 3.51 16.32 -8.77
CA ALA A 81 2.38 15.41 -8.92
C ALA A 81 1.90 15.31 -10.37
N LEU A 82 1.74 16.45 -11.06
CA LEU A 82 1.37 16.49 -12.49
C LEU A 82 2.43 15.81 -13.37
N LEU A 83 3.71 16.09 -13.13
CA LEU A 83 4.81 15.44 -13.84
C LEU A 83 4.79 13.92 -13.62
N GLY A 84 4.52 13.48 -12.38
CA GLY A 84 4.33 12.07 -12.05
C GLY A 84 3.15 11.43 -12.79
N ILE A 85 2.01 12.12 -12.90
CA ILE A 85 0.84 11.67 -13.68
C ILE A 85 1.20 11.54 -15.16
N CYS A 86 1.77 12.59 -15.76
CA CYS A 86 2.13 12.60 -17.19
C CYS A 86 3.17 11.52 -17.52
N LEU A 87 4.20 11.36 -16.68
CA LEU A 87 5.24 10.36 -16.90
C LEU A 87 4.69 8.94 -16.75
N SER A 88 3.90 8.67 -15.70
CA SER A 88 3.31 7.34 -15.48
C SER A 88 2.31 6.97 -16.58
N PHE A 89 1.50 7.93 -17.03
CA PHE A 89 0.65 7.79 -18.22
C PHE A 89 1.48 7.43 -19.46
N SER A 90 2.55 8.17 -19.72
CA SER A 90 3.42 7.94 -20.90
C SER A 90 4.10 6.58 -20.86
N VAL A 91 4.55 6.14 -19.67
CA VAL A 91 5.15 4.82 -19.43
C VAL A 91 4.12 3.70 -19.63
N PHE A 92 2.86 3.91 -19.21
CA PHE A 92 1.81 2.91 -19.41
C PHE A 92 1.46 2.73 -20.89
N VAL A 93 1.28 3.85 -21.60
CA VAL A 93 0.79 3.88 -22.98
C VAL A 93 1.90 3.54 -23.99
N SER A 94 3.13 4.03 -23.78
CA SER A 94 4.23 3.87 -24.75
C SER A 94 5.27 2.85 -24.32
N GLY A 95 5.56 1.91 -25.23
CA GLY A 95 6.67 0.97 -25.10
C GLY A 95 8.02 1.64 -24.85
N TYR A 96 8.23 2.77 -25.52
CA TYR A 96 9.48 3.52 -25.56
C TYR A 96 9.83 4.24 -24.26
N MET A 97 8.84 4.53 -23.41
CA MET A 97 9.06 5.22 -22.14
C MET A 97 9.29 4.25 -20.98
N ARG A 98 9.18 2.93 -21.17
CA ARG A 98 9.32 1.92 -20.11
C ARG A 98 10.78 1.55 -19.81
N GLY A 99 11.59 2.57 -19.58
CA GLY A 99 13.01 2.43 -19.26
C GLY A 99 13.34 2.74 -17.80
N MET A 100 14.56 2.37 -17.40
CA MET A 100 15.12 2.62 -16.06
C MET A 100 15.02 4.10 -15.66
N LEU A 101 15.33 5.02 -16.57
CA LEU A 101 15.27 6.47 -16.30
C LEU A 101 13.87 6.91 -15.89
N SER A 102 12.83 6.49 -16.60
CA SER A 102 11.44 6.86 -16.31
C SER A 102 11.01 6.38 -14.94
N PHE A 103 11.34 5.14 -14.56
CA PHE A 103 11.04 4.63 -13.22
C PHE A 103 11.87 5.31 -12.12
N THR A 104 13.11 5.70 -12.40
CA THR A 104 13.92 6.52 -11.48
C THR A 104 13.26 7.87 -11.23
N CYS A 105 12.80 8.54 -12.29
CA CYS A 105 12.07 9.80 -12.18
C CYS A 105 10.76 9.62 -11.39
N LEU A 106 9.93 8.62 -11.73
CA LEU A 106 8.69 8.34 -10.99
C LEU A 106 8.95 8.10 -9.50
N TRP A 107 9.96 7.29 -9.17
CA TRP A 107 10.33 7.02 -7.79
C TRP A 107 10.82 8.29 -7.07
N ALA A 108 11.69 9.09 -7.69
CA ALA A 108 12.23 10.31 -7.09
C ALA A 108 11.15 11.38 -6.87
N LEU A 109 10.22 11.52 -7.81
CA LEU A 109 9.07 12.42 -7.70
C LEU A 109 8.17 11.99 -6.53
N TYR A 110 7.83 10.70 -6.43
CA TYR A 110 6.98 10.20 -5.35
C TYR A 110 7.66 10.30 -3.99
N PHE A 111 8.94 9.95 -3.92
CA PHE A 111 9.77 10.08 -2.72
C PHE A 111 9.85 11.53 -2.23
N SER A 112 9.95 12.49 -3.15
CA SER A 112 9.96 13.93 -2.81
C SER A 112 8.66 14.39 -2.14
N LEU A 113 7.50 13.93 -2.63
CA LEU A 113 6.20 14.21 -2.01
C LEU A 113 6.06 13.48 -0.66
N PHE A 114 6.47 12.21 -0.60
CA PHE A 114 6.44 11.42 0.63
C PHE A 114 7.23 12.08 1.77
N GLN A 115 8.40 12.65 1.48
CA GLN A 115 9.27 13.27 2.47
C GLN A 115 8.63 14.47 3.20
N VAL A 116 7.71 15.18 2.54
CA VAL A 116 6.99 16.34 3.11
C VAL A 116 5.54 16.02 3.47
N GLY A 117 5.10 14.79 3.22
CA GLY A 117 3.70 14.41 3.27
C GLY A 117 3.13 14.15 4.67
N GLN A 118 3.95 14.27 5.72
CA GLN A 118 3.58 14.21 7.14
C GLN A 118 2.68 13.00 7.45
N THR A 119 1.70 13.15 8.37
CA THR A 119 0.79 12.07 8.77
C THR A 119 -0.04 11.54 7.60
N PHE A 120 -0.41 12.39 6.65
CA PHE A 120 -1.28 12.01 5.52
C PHE A 120 -0.59 11.16 4.46
N LEU A 121 0.74 10.99 4.46
CA LEU A 121 1.51 10.20 3.49
C LEU A 121 2.38 9.10 4.14
N TRP A 122 2.22 8.85 5.44
CA TRP A 122 2.97 7.82 6.17
C TRP A 122 2.16 6.52 6.31
N PHE A 123 1.77 5.91 5.21
CA PHE A 123 1.02 4.66 5.23
C PHE A 123 1.79 3.48 4.62
N GLN A 124 1.41 2.24 4.96
CA GLN A 124 2.16 1.05 4.53
C GLN A 124 2.18 0.88 2.99
N TRP A 125 1.16 1.34 2.27
CA TRP A 125 1.17 1.30 0.79
C TRP A 125 2.10 2.33 0.17
N ASP A 126 2.24 3.51 0.78
CA ASP A 126 3.17 4.55 0.32
C ASP A 126 4.63 4.03 0.50
N ILE A 127 4.88 3.39 1.63
CA ILE A 127 6.17 2.75 1.96
C ILE A 127 6.44 1.55 1.02
N LEU A 128 5.44 0.69 0.78
CA LEU A 128 5.57 -0.45 -0.14
C LEU A 128 5.83 0.01 -1.58
N LEU A 129 5.18 1.10 -2.02
CA LEU A 129 5.40 1.68 -3.35
C LEU A 129 6.83 2.19 -3.52
N LEU A 130 7.43 2.79 -2.48
CA LEU A 130 8.83 3.21 -2.55
C LEU A 130 9.79 2.02 -2.65
N GLU A 131 9.58 0.96 -1.87
CA GLU A 131 10.42 -0.25 -1.91
C GLU A 131 10.24 -1.02 -3.24
N ALA A 132 9.00 -1.29 -3.66
CA ALA A 132 8.70 -1.94 -4.93
C ALA A 132 9.12 -1.08 -6.13
N GLY A 133 8.94 0.24 -6.04
CA GLY A 133 9.34 1.23 -7.03
C GLY A 133 10.85 1.23 -7.27
N PHE A 134 11.65 1.19 -6.19
CA PHE A 134 13.10 1.09 -6.31
C PHE A 134 13.53 -0.23 -6.98
N LEU A 135 12.91 -1.36 -6.62
CA LEU A 135 13.18 -2.64 -7.28
C LEU A 135 12.75 -2.63 -8.76
N THR A 136 11.73 -1.84 -9.11
CA THR A 136 11.27 -1.65 -10.50
C THR A 136 12.31 -0.90 -11.34
N ILE A 137 13.06 0.04 -10.75
CA ILE A 137 14.19 0.71 -11.42
C ILE A 137 15.22 -0.32 -11.86
N LEU A 138 15.59 -1.23 -10.95
CA LEU A 138 16.58 -2.28 -11.23
C LEU A 138 16.11 -3.29 -12.28
N LEU A 139 14.79 -3.47 -12.42
CA LEU A 139 14.19 -4.40 -13.37
C LEU A 139 14.03 -3.77 -14.77
N ALA A 140 13.81 -2.47 -14.83
CA ALA A 140 13.52 -1.77 -16.07
C ALA A 140 14.75 -1.75 -17.01
N PRO A 141 14.55 -1.93 -18.33
CA PRO A 141 15.65 -1.88 -19.28
C PRO A 141 16.28 -0.48 -19.31
N ALA A 142 17.61 -0.39 -19.38
CA ALA A 142 18.30 0.90 -19.51
C ALA A 142 17.91 1.62 -20.81
N ILE A 143 17.74 0.88 -21.90
CA ILE A 143 17.38 1.40 -23.22
C ILE A 143 16.11 0.66 -23.73
N PRO A 144 14.91 1.22 -23.53
CA PRO A 144 13.64 0.53 -23.80
C PRO A 144 13.32 0.32 -25.30
N TRP A 145 13.79 1.18 -26.20
CA TRP A 145 13.58 1.04 -27.66
C TRP A 145 14.47 -0.03 -28.30
N LYS A 146 15.63 -0.36 -27.70
CA LYS A 146 16.44 -1.44 -28.24
C LYS A 146 15.73 -2.74 -27.91
N ASN A 147 15.40 -3.49 -28.96
CA ASN A 147 14.75 -4.79 -28.93
C ASN A 147 15.69 -5.86 -28.34
N GLU A 148 16.27 -5.59 -27.16
CA GLU A 148 17.28 -6.43 -26.57
C GLU A 148 16.67 -7.75 -26.09
N THR A 149 17.40 -8.82 -26.37
CA THR A 149 17.15 -10.14 -25.83
C THR A 149 17.19 -10.07 -24.31
N LEU A 150 16.21 -10.69 -23.64
CA LEU A 150 16.09 -10.81 -22.18
C LEU A 150 17.46 -10.82 -21.49
N SER A 151 17.74 -9.89 -20.60
CA SER A 151 19.02 -9.88 -19.89
C SER A 151 19.05 -11.00 -18.85
N PRO A 152 20.12 -11.81 -18.76
CA PRO A 152 20.17 -12.92 -17.79
C PRO A 152 19.99 -12.48 -16.34
N HIS A 153 20.36 -11.23 -16.01
CA HIS A 153 20.21 -10.65 -14.67
C HIS A 153 18.74 -10.32 -14.30
N ASP A 154 17.80 -10.26 -15.25
CA ASP A 154 16.38 -9.97 -14.97
C ASP A 154 15.79 -11.00 -13.98
N HIS A 155 16.24 -12.26 -14.05
CA HIS A 155 15.84 -13.32 -13.13
C HIS A 155 16.24 -13.02 -11.67
N VAL A 156 17.40 -12.39 -11.47
CA VAL A 156 17.92 -12.03 -10.16
C VAL A 156 17.08 -10.89 -9.55
N ILE A 157 16.67 -9.91 -10.37
CA ILE A 157 15.84 -8.81 -9.88
C ILE A 157 14.40 -9.25 -9.65
N PHE A 158 13.83 -10.10 -10.51
CA PHE A 158 12.54 -10.74 -10.26
C PHE A 158 12.53 -11.56 -8.96
N TRP A 159 13.66 -12.15 -8.60
CA TRP A 159 13.81 -12.81 -7.33
C TRP A 159 13.71 -11.83 -6.14
N LEU A 160 14.23 -10.60 -6.25
CA LEU A 160 14.05 -9.57 -5.21
C LEU A 160 12.59 -9.16 -5.02
N LEU A 161 11.85 -9.00 -6.12
CA LEU A 161 10.41 -8.71 -6.07
C LEU A 161 9.64 -9.84 -5.39
N LYS A 162 10.01 -11.09 -5.69
CA LYS A 162 9.47 -12.28 -5.03
C LYS A 162 9.83 -12.31 -3.54
N TRP A 163 11.05 -11.92 -3.18
CA TRP A 163 11.47 -11.80 -1.78
C TRP A 163 10.71 -10.69 -1.03
N LEU A 164 10.46 -9.56 -1.68
CA LEU A 164 9.59 -8.51 -1.14
C LEU A 164 8.16 -9.04 -0.89
N LEU A 165 7.57 -9.74 -1.87
CA LEU A 165 6.26 -10.37 -1.72
C LEU A 165 6.24 -11.39 -0.56
N PHE A 166 7.26 -12.24 -0.47
CA PHE A 166 7.40 -13.19 0.64
C PHE A 166 7.38 -12.48 1.99
N ARG A 167 8.22 -11.45 2.17
CA ARG A 167 8.26 -10.67 3.41
C ARG A 167 6.92 -10.02 3.72
N LEU A 168 6.27 -9.44 2.71
CA LEU A 168 4.96 -8.79 2.85
C LEU A 168 3.92 -9.78 3.38
N MET A 169 3.75 -10.93 2.73
CA MET A 169 2.72 -11.92 3.09
C MET A 169 3.04 -12.60 4.42
N PHE A 170 4.27 -13.10 4.57
CA PHE A 170 4.72 -13.83 5.75
C PHE A 170 4.66 -12.96 7.01
N ALA A 171 5.21 -11.73 6.96
CA ALA A 171 5.15 -10.82 8.09
C ALA A 171 3.71 -10.43 8.42
N SER A 172 2.86 -10.18 7.41
CA SER A 172 1.45 -9.84 7.62
C SER A 172 0.65 -10.95 8.32
N GLY A 173 0.99 -12.22 8.12
CA GLY A 173 0.40 -13.34 8.85
C GLY A 173 0.95 -13.48 10.27
N VAL A 174 2.28 -13.52 10.40
CA VAL A 174 2.97 -13.75 11.69
C VAL A 174 2.67 -12.65 12.71
N VAL A 175 2.62 -11.38 12.29
CA VAL A 175 2.34 -10.27 13.22
C VAL A 175 0.96 -10.36 13.86
N LYS A 176 -0.04 -10.95 13.17
CA LYS A 176 -1.39 -11.13 13.71
C LYS A 176 -1.40 -12.09 14.90
N LEU A 177 -0.65 -13.19 14.84
CA LEU A 177 -0.53 -14.14 15.94
C LEU A 177 0.38 -13.61 17.07
N THR A 178 1.54 -13.04 16.72
CA THR A 178 2.49 -12.44 17.69
C THR A 178 1.99 -11.10 18.29
N SER A 179 0.78 -10.65 17.94
CA SER A 179 0.12 -9.52 18.60
C SER A 179 -0.57 -9.91 19.89
N GLU A 180 -0.77 -11.22 20.10
CA GLU A 180 -1.56 -11.82 21.17
C GLU A 180 -3.01 -11.31 21.21
N CYS A 181 -3.52 -10.86 20.05
CA CYS A 181 -4.88 -10.36 19.94
C CYS A 181 -5.89 -11.51 20.12
N PRO A 182 -6.83 -11.42 21.08
CA PRO A 182 -7.80 -12.49 21.35
C PRO A 182 -8.67 -12.85 20.15
N THR A 183 -9.00 -11.89 19.27
CA THR A 183 -9.84 -12.16 18.09
C THR A 183 -9.10 -12.90 16.99
N TRP A 184 -7.79 -12.68 16.83
CA TRP A 184 -6.97 -13.46 15.91
C TRP A 184 -6.79 -14.89 16.43
N TRP A 185 -6.47 -15.05 17.72
CA TRP A 185 -6.32 -16.36 18.35
C TRP A 185 -7.63 -17.16 18.46
N GLY A 186 -8.74 -16.47 18.69
CA GLY A 186 -10.08 -17.07 18.72
C GLY A 186 -10.72 -17.27 17.34
N LEU A 187 -10.01 -16.94 16.25
CA LEU A 187 -10.51 -16.98 14.87
C LEU A 187 -11.75 -16.10 14.60
N THR A 188 -12.07 -15.16 15.50
CA THR A 188 -13.25 -14.28 15.39
C THR A 188 -12.95 -12.92 14.78
N ALA A 189 -11.71 -12.69 14.33
CA ALA A 189 -11.26 -11.42 13.75
C ALA A 189 -12.18 -10.90 12.62
N LEU A 190 -12.61 -11.77 11.69
CA LEU A 190 -13.47 -11.34 10.58
C LEU A 190 -14.90 -10.96 11.01
N ASN A 191 -15.36 -11.37 12.19
CA ASN A 191 -16.64 -10.91 12.73
C ASN A 191 -16.63 -9.39 12.97
N TRP A 192 -15.46 -8.82 13.24
CA TRP A 192 -15.29 -7.38 13.50
C TRP A 192 -14.74 -6.65 12.28
N HIS A 193 -13.83 -7.28 11.54
CA HIS A 193 -13.05 -6.64 10.50
C HIS A 193 -13.91 -5.93 9.44
N TYR A 194 -14.93 -6.61 8.90
CA TYR A 194 -15.77 -6.03 7.83
C TYR A 194 -16.45 -4.71 8.22
N GLU A 195 -16.75 -4.53 9.52
CA GLU A 195 -17.33 -3.29 10.06
C GLU A 195 -16.25 -2.28 10.44
N SER A 196 -15.14 -2.73 11.02
CA SER A 196 -14.12 -1.86 11.60
C SER A 196 -13.01 -1.40 10.64
N GLN A 197 -12.93 -1.94 9.43
CA GLN A 197 -12.04 -1.53 8.32
C GLN A 197 -12.08 -0.03 8.04
N CYS A 198 -10.95 0.67 7.78
CA CYS A 198 -10.96 2.13 7.59
C CYS A 198 -12.08 2.66 6.67
N ILE A 199 -12.21 2.11 5.47
CA ILE A 199 -13.27 2.47 4.51
C ILE A 199 -13.84 1.18 3.91
N PRO A 200 -14.88 0.58 4.51
CA PRO A 200 -15.49 -0.62 3.96
C PRO A 200 -16.24 -0.32 2.66
N THR A 201 -16.37 -1.33 1.82
CA THR A 201 -17.21 -1.28 0.60
C THR A 201 -18.67 -1.59 0.94
N PRO A 202 -19.63 -1.42 0.00
CA PRO A 202 -20.99 -1.91 0.20
C PRO A 202 -21.07 -3.41 0.53
N LEU A 203 -20.15 -4.21 -0.03
CA LEU A 203 -20.20 -5.66 0.11
C LEU A 203 -19.72 -6.12 1.49
N ALA A 204 -18.85 -5.37 2.17
CA ALA A 204 -18.46 -5.69 3.54
C ALA A 204 -19.65 -5.86 4.48
N TRP A 205 -20.72 -5.06 4.31
CA TRP A 205 -21.93 -5.22 5.11
C TRP A 205 -22.54 -6.60 4.93
N TYR A 206 -22.60 -7.14 3.71
CA TYR A 206 -23.14 -8.49 3.45
C TYR A 206 -22.22 -9.58 4.01
N PHE A 207 -20.91 -9.44 3.84
CA PHE A 207 -19.93 -10.37 4.40
C PHE A 207 -19.97 -10.39 5.94
N HIS A 208 -20.26 -9.25 6.58
CA HIS A 208 -20.43 -9.17 8.03
C HIS A 208 -21.62 -10.01 8.54
N GLN A 209 -22.62 -10.27 7.70
CA GLN A 209 -23.80 -11.07 8.08
C GLN A 209 -23.55 -12.58 7.97
N LEU A 210 -22.40 -13.00 7.44
CA LEU A 210 -22.04 -14.42 7.34
C LEU A 210 -21.98 -15.05 8.73
N PRO A 211 -22.38 -16.34 8.86
CA PRO A 211 -22.41 -17.01 10.15
C PRO A 211 -20.99 -17.14 10.73
N GLU A 212 -20.90 -17.14 12.05
CA GLU A 212 -19.61 -17.13 12.77
C GLU A 212 -18.69 -18.29 12.38
N TRP A 213 -19.23 -19.49 12.15
CA TRP A 213 -18.45 -20.66 11.75
C TRP A 213 -17.72 -20.42 10.41
N TRP A 214 -18.37 -19.73 9.48
CA TRP A 214 -17.79 -19.39 8.18
C TRP A 214 -16.67 -18.36 8.34
N ASN A 215 -16.90 -17.31 9.14
CA ASN A 215 -15.88 -16.30 9.41
C ASN A 215 -14.66 -16.91 10.12
N LYS A 216 -14.86 -17.86 11.05
CA LYS A 216 -13.76 -18.60 11.70
C LYS A 216 -12.94 -19.40 10.71
N LEU A 217 -13.62 -20.16 9.84
CA LEU A 217 -12.96 -20.89 8.75
C LEU A 217 -12.19 -19.93 7.81
N CYS A 218 -12.77 -18.78 7.45
CA CYS A 218 -12.09 -17.77 6.65
C CYS A 218 -10.83 -17.25 7.35
N VAL A 219 -10.85 -17.00 8.67
CA VAL A 219 -9.63 -16.59 9.41
C VAL A 219 -8.55 -17.67 9.35
N SER A 220 -8.91 -18.96 9.48
CA SER A 220 -7.96 -20.06 9.28
C SER A 220 -7.35 -20.04 7.87
N VAL A 221 -8.17 -19.86 6.84
CA VAL A 221 -7.70 -19.74 5.45
C VAL A 221 -6.78 -18.53 5.27
N VAL A 222 -7.08 -17.39 5.90
CA VAL A 222 -6.20 -16.22 5.91
C VAL A 222 -4.81 -16.57 6.46
N PHE A 223 -4.75 -17.31 7.58
CA PHE A 223 -3.44 -17.74 8.12
C PHE A 223 -2.71 -18.69 7.18
N VAL A 224 -3.41 -19.63 6.53
CA VAL A 224 -2.82 -20.55 5.56
C VAL A 224 -2.26 -19.80 4.34
N ILE A 225 -3.00 -18.82 3.81
CA ILE A 225 -2.52 -18.02 2.67
C ILE A 225 -1.34 -17.13 3.08
N LEU A 226 -1.35 -16.56 4.29
CA LEU A 226 -0.30 -15.62 4.70
C LEU A 226 0.99 -16.28 5.22
N ILE A 227 0.94 -17.48 5.79
CA ILE A 227 2.08 -18.07 6.52
C ILE A 227 2.73 -19.23 5.75
N PRO A 228 2.06 -20.36 5.46
CA PRO A 228 2.68 -21.46 4.72
C PRO A 228 2.72 -21.27 3.20
N VAL A 229 1.69 -20.69 2.57
CA VAL A 229 1.67 -20.52 1.08
C VAL A 229 2.85 -19.72 0.53
N PRO A 230 3.37 -18.65 1.19
CA PRO A 230 4.53 -17.91 0.68
C PRO A 230 5.79 -18.76 0.51
N TRP A 231 5.94 -19.86 1.23
CA TRP A 231 7.07 -20.78 1.04
C TRP A 231 7.08 -21.44 -0.34
N PHE A 232 5.91 -21.59 -0.98
CA PHE A 232 5.81 -22.11 -2.34
C PHE A 232 6.38 -21.15 -3.40
N PHE A 233 6.65 -19.88 -3.06
CA PHE A 233 7.27 -18.93 -3.99
C PHE A 233 8.68 -19.37 -4.42
N PHE A 234 9.41 -20.02 -3.51
CA PHE A 234 10.77 -20.52 -3.69
C PHE A 234 10.84 -22.02 -4.00
N PHE A 235 9.70 -22.71 -4.08
CA PHE A 235 9.68 -24.14 -4.43
C PHE A 235 10.14 -24.36 -5.88
N PRO A 236 10.92 -25.42 -6.16
CA PRO A 236 11.40 -25.71 -7.51
C PRO A 236 10.28 -26.20 -8.45
N VAL A 237 9.13 -26.61 -7.89
CA VAL A 237 7.99 -27.10 -8.67
C VAL A 237 7.11 -25.94 -9.11
N ARG A 238 7.13 -25.67 -10.43
CA ARG A 238 6.36 -24.56 -11.07
C ARG A 238 4.87 -24.57 -10.72
N GLY A 239 4.24 -25.75 -10.61
CA GLY A 239 2.82 -25.86 -10.28
C GLY A 239 2.46 -25.26 -8.92
N LEU A 240 3.28 -25.50 -7.89
CA LEU A 240 3.07 -24.94 -6.55
C LEU A 240 3.23 -23.41 -6.54
N ARG A 241 4.15 -22.87 -7.34
CA ARG A 241 4.34 -21.43 -7.47
C ARG A 241 3.14 -20.75 -8.15
N ILE A 242 2.55 -21.38 -9.17
CA ILE A 242 1.33 -20.90 -9.83
C ILE A 242 0.11 -21.04 -8.89
N PHE A 243 0.02 -22.12 -8.13
CA PHE A 243 -0.99 -22.27 -7.09
C PHE A 243 -0.91 -21.13 -6.07
N ALA A 244 0.30 -20.84 -5.57
CA ALA A 244 0.54 -19.75 -4.64
C ALA A 244 0.15 -18.39 -5.24
N PHE A 245 0.49 -18.13 -6.51
CA PHE A 245 0.03 -16.94 -7.24
C PHE A 245 -1.48 -16.77 -7.18
N TRP A 246 -2.26 -17.81 -7.47
CA TRP A 246 -3.72 -17.72 -7.46
C TRP A 246 -4.29 -17.58 -6.06
N CYS A 247 -3.72 -18.23 -5.05
CA CYS A 247 -4.10 -18.02 -3.66
C CYS A 247 -3.94 -16.55 -3.26
N GLU A 248 -2.79 -15.94 -3.59
CA GLU A 248 -2.52 -14.55 -3.27
C GLU A 248 -3.43 -13.60 -4.04
N VAL A 249 -3.60 -13.78 -5.35
CA VAL A 249 -4.48 -12.95 -6.16
C VAL A 249 -5.93 -13.04 -5.69
N PHE A 250 -6.42 -14.25 -5.42
CA PHE A 250 -7.76 -14.46 -4.89
C PHE A 250 -7.94 -13.74 -3.54
N PHE A 251 -6.96 -13.85 -2.65
CA PHE A 251 -6.97 -13.17 -1.36
C PHE A 251 -7.00 -11.64 -1.53
N GLN A 252 -6.17 -11.07 -2.41
CA GLN A 252 -6.18 -9.63 -2.67
C GLN A 252 -7.51 -9.15 -3.27
N ILE A 253 -8.13 -9.94 -4.17
CA ILE A 253 -9.44 -9.63 -4.76
C ILE A 253 -10.53 -9.61 -3.69
N LEU A 254 -10.56 -10.60 -2.78
CA LEU A 254 -11.51 -10.60 -1.66
C LEU A 254 -11.35 -9.38 -0.76
N ILE A 255 -10.12 -8.94 -0.52
CA ILE A 255 -9.86 -7.70 0.22
C ILE A 255 -10.41 -6.49 -0.54
N ILE A 256 -10.14 -6.35 -1.83
CA ILE A 256 -10.66 -5.24 -2.67
C ILE A 256 -12.19 -5.20 -2.65
N ILE A 257 -12.82 -6.37 -2.75
CA ILE A 257 -14.28 -6.49 -2.79
C ILE A 257 -14.92 -6.09 -1.46
N THR A 258 -14.22 -6.25 -0.33
CA THR A 258 -14.79 -6.00 1.00
C THR A 258 -14.34 -4.66 1.60
N GLY A 259 -13.10 -4.22 1.37
CA GLY A 259 -12.56 -2.96 1.88
C GLY A 259 -11.83 -2.16 0.81
N ASN A 260 -11.92 -0.84 0.92
CA ASN A 260 -11.10 0.05 0.10
C ASN A 260 -9.73 0.15 0.76
N TYR A 261 -8.68 -0.35 0.09
CA TYR A 261 -7.27 -0.17 0.46
C TYR A 261 -6.50 0.44 -0.71
N ASN A 262 -7.13 1.45 -1.32
CA ASN A 262 -6.50 2.31 -2.30
C ASN A 262 -5.74 1.51 -3.37
N PHE A 263 -4.45 1.73 -3.58
CA PHE A 263 -3.66 0.96 -4.55
C PHE A 263 -2.86 -0.20 -3.94
N PHE A 264 -3.01 -0.49 -2.63
CA PHE A 264 -2.21 -1.49 -1.92
C PHE A 264 -2.41 -2.92 -2.45
N ASN A 265 -3.67 -3.35 -2.56
CA ASN A 265 -3.97 -4.71 -3.02
C ASN A 265 -3.57 -4.88 -4.49
N MET A 266 -3.78 -3.86 -5.32
CA MET A 266 -3.37 -3.87 -6.71
C MET A 266 -1.84 -3.97 -6.83
N LEU A 267 -1.09 -3.19 -6.05
CA LEU A 267 0.36 -3.29 -5.97
C LEU A 267 0.81 -4.69 -5.53
N THR A 268 0.11 -5.29 -4.57
CA THR A 268 0.40 -6.68 -4.15
C THR A 268 0.15 -7.69 -5.28
N ILE A 269 -0.95 -7.55 -6.04
CA ILE A 269 -1.22 -8.36 -7.24
C ILE A 269 -0.11 -8.19 -8.29
N VAL A 270 0.39 -6.97 -8.49
CA VAL A 270 1.54 -6.70 -9.38
C VAL A 270 2.79 -7.43 -8.88
N LEU A 271 3.07 -7.42 -7.58
CA LEU A 271 4.17 -8.19 -6.99
C LEU A 271 3.98 -9.70 -7.18
N CYS A 272 2.75 -10.22 -7.14
CA CYS A 272 2.45 -11.64 -7.45
C CYS A 272 2.90 -12.05 -8.85
N MET A 273 2.98 -11.13 -9.82
CA MET A 273 3.50 -11.44 -11.17
C MET A 273 4.95 -11.96 -11.14
N SER A 274 5.71 -11.70 -10.07
CA SER A 274 7.05 -12.29 -9.86
C SER A 274 7.06 -13.82 -9.70
N LEU A 275 5.89 -14.43 -9.52
CA LEU A 275 5.68 -15.87 -9.44
C LEU A 275 5.41 -16.49 -10.83
N LEU A 276 5.15 -15.66 -11.84
CA LEU A 276 4.82 -16.09 -13.20
C LEU A 276 6.07 -16.14 -14.10
N ASP A 277 5.87 -16.70 -15.29
CA ASP A 277 6.86 -16.75 -16.37
C ASP A 277 6.16 -16.62 -17.74
N ASP A 278 6.90 -16.34 -18.82
CA ASP A 278 6.29 -16.13 -20.14
C ASP A 278 5.59 -17.39 -20.67
N GLN A 279 6.00 -18.57 -20.22
CA GLN A 279 5.30 -19.81 -20.57
C GLN A 279 3.86 -19.79 -20.03
N TYR A 280 3.61 -19.17 -18.88
CA TYR A 280 2.26 -19.02 -18.33
C TYR A 280 1.45 -18.02 -19.15
N LEU A 281 2.02 -16.84 -19.43
CA LEU A 281 1.32 -15.76 -20.15
C LEU A 281 1.05 -16.07 -21.63
N THR A 282 1.92 -16.85 -22.28
CA THR A 282 1.82 -17.10 -23.73
C THR A 282 1.25 -18.47 -24.07
N GLY A 283 1.19 -19.39 -23.11
CA GLY A 283 0.94 -20.81 -23.36
C GLY A 283 2.02 -21.52 -24.20
N ARG A 284 3.05 -20.80 -24.69
CA ARG A 284 4.09 -21.36 -25.53
C ARG A 284 5.10 -22.11 -24.67
N LYS A 285 5.25 -23.41 -24.92
CA LYS A 285 6.33 -24.19 -24.31
C LYS A 285 7.68 -23.69 -24.87
N PRO A 286 8.74 -23.63 -24.04
CA PRO A 286 10.06 -23.31 -24.55
C PRO A 286 10.44 -24.31 -25.66
N LYS A 287 11.16 -23.83 -26.69
CA LYS A 287 11.77 -24.69 -27.72
C LYS A 287 12.82 -25.59 -27.05
N TYR A 288 12.37 -26.71 -26.51
CA TYR A 288 13.21 -27.66 -25.80
C TYR A 288 13.84 -28.59 -26.84
N VAL A 289 15.16 -28.71 -26.86
CA VAL A 289 15.85 -29.82 -27.52
C VAL A 289 15.92 -30.94 -26.47
N PRO A 290 15.11 -32.01 -26.57
CA PRO A 290 15.11 -33.04 -25.56
C PRO A 290 16.44 -33.80 -25.60
N ILE A 291 17.12 -33.90 -24.44
CA ILE A 291 18.05 -35.00 -24.21
C ILE A 291 17.18 -36.25 -24.08
N LYS A 292 17.23 -37.12 -25.09
CA LYS A 292 16.45 -38.36 -25.18
C LYS A 292 17.01 -39.40 -24.20
N ILE A 293 16.59 -39.35 -22.93
CA ILE A 293 16.56 -40.53 -22.05
C ILE A 293 15.14 -40.66 -21.48
N PRO A 294 14.28 -41.51 -22.06
CA PRO A 294 12.85 -41.58 -21.71
C PRO A 294 12.61 -41.89 -20.22
N LEU A 295 13.43 -42.75 -19.63
CA LEU A 295 13.33 -43.18 -18.24
C LEU A 295 13.59 -42.01 -17.26
N VAL A 296 14.67 -41.25 -17.46
CA VAL A 296 15.01 -40.09 -16.64
C VAL A 296 13.93 -39.01 -16.75
N GLY A 297 13.42 -38.77 -17.97
CA GLY A 297 12.32 -37.82 -18.19
C GLY A 297 11.03 -38.21 -17.46
N LEU A 298 10.70 -39.51 -17.42
CA LEU A 298 9.54 -40.02 -16.68
C LEU A 298 9.74 -39.86 -15.16
N VAL A 299 10.89 -40.25 -14.63
CA VAL A 299 11.22 -40.12 -13.20
C VAL A 299 11.09 -38.66 -12.74
N TRP A 300 11.62 -37.70 -13.50
CA TRP A 300 11.49 -36.27 -13.18
C TRP A 300 10.05 -35.75 -13.24
N LYS A 301 9.23 -36.27 -14.16
CA LYS A 301 7.80 -35.91 -14.22
C LYS A 301 7.06 -36.46 -13.01
N VAL A 302 7.26 -37.73 -12.69
CA VAL A 302 6.64 -38.39 -11.51
C VAL A 302 7.09 -37.68 -10.23
N ALA A 303 8.39 -37.43 -10.06
CA ALA A 303 8.92 -36.71 -8.91
C ALA A 303 8.25 -35.34 -8.73
N LYS A 304 8.08 -34.55 -9.80
CA LYS A 304 7.38 -33.25 -9.72
C LYS A 304 5.93 -33.38 -9.28
N ILE A 305 5.20 -34.38 -9.79
CA ILE A 305 3.81 -34.62 -9.43
C ILE A 305 3.70 -35.07 -7.97
N VAL A 306 4.54 -36.03 -7.56
CA VAL A 306 4.59 -36.53 -6.18
C VAL A 306 4.97 -35.42 -5.21
N THR A 307 5.96 -34.59 -5.53
CA THR A 307 6.30 -33.42 -4.70
C THR A 307 5.15 -32.43 -4.62
N ALA A 308 4.49 -32.10 -5.74
CA ALA A 308 3.35 -31.18 -5.73
C ALA A 308 2.19 -31.73 -4.88
N ALA A 309 1.78 -32.98 -5.13
CA ALA A 309 0.72 -33.65 -4.40
C ALA A 309 1.07 -33.76 -2.91
N GLY A 310 2.28 -34.20 -2.58
CA GLY A 310 2.77 -34.30 -1.21
C GLY A 310 2.77 -32.97 -0.48
N SER A 311 3.22 -31.87 -1.11
CA SER A 311 3.20 -30.54 -0.51
C SER A 311 1.78 -30.01 -0.28
N LEU A 312 0.85 -30.24 -1.22
CA LEU A 312 -0.54 -29.82 -1.06
C LEU A 312 -1.28 -30.67 -0.01
N SER A 313 -1.02 -31.98 0.02
CA SER A 313 -1.55 -32.87 1.05
C SER A 313 -1.01 -32.52 2.44
N ALA A 314 0.28 -32.17 2.55
CA ALA A 314 0.86 -31.69 3.80
C ALA A 314 0.23 -30.36 4.23
N LEU A 315 0.07 -29.40 3.29
CA LEU A 315 -0.61 -28.13 3.57
C LEU A 315 -2.03 -28.37 4.10
N LEU A 316 -2.80 -29.24 3.46
CA LEU A 316 -4.15 -29.59 3.87
C LEU A 316 -4.16 -30.28 5.25
N TYR A 317 -3.32 -31.29 5.44
CA TYR A 317 -3.19 -32.03 6.70
C TYR A 317 -2.84 -31.11 7.86
N TYR A 318 -1.80 -30.29 7.73
CA TYR A 318 -1.42 -29.35 8.78
C TYR A 318 -2.46 -28.25 9.00
N SER A 319 -3.18 -27.81 7.96
CA SER A 319 -4.29 -26.86 8.13
C SER A 319 -5.43 -27.47 8.95
N ILE A 320 -5.79 -28.73 8.69
CA ILE A 320 -6.82 -29.44 9.46
C ILE A 320 -6.38 -29.63 10.91
N THR A 321 -5.13 -30.05 11.13
CA THR A 321 -4.60 -30.34 12.47
C THR A 321 -4.38 -29.06 13.29
N LEU A 322 -3.73 -28.04 12.74
CA LEU A 322 -3.40 -26.80 13.47
C LEU A 322 -4.62 -25.93 13.78
N PHE A 323 -5.68 -26.03 12.95
CA PHE A 323 -6.94 -25.31 13.15
C PHE A 323 -8.10 -26.22 13.59
N ASN A 324 -7.82 -27.47 13.98
CA ASN A 324 -8.78 -28.45 14.49
C ASN A 324 -10.09 -28.48 13.68
N LEU A 325 -9.97 -28.52 12.36
CA LEU A 325 -11.12 -28.36 11.45
C LEU A 325 -12.01 -29.61 11.50
N LYS A 326 -13.23 -29.47 12.01
CA LYS A 326 -14.20 -30.56 12.15
C LYS A 326 -15.52 -30.21 11.48
N ILE A 327 -15.97 -31.06 10.58
CA ILE A 327 -17.30 -30.96 9.97
C ILE A 327 -18.31 -31.55 10.93
N ARG A 328 -19.30 -30.74 11.33
CA ARG A 328 -20.43 -31.17 12.17
C ARG A 328 -21.52 -31.83 11.33
N PRO A 329 -22.45 -32.60 11.94
CA PRO A 329 -23.54 -33.25 11.20
C PRO A 329 -24.47 -32.29 10.44
N ASP A 330 -24.53 -31.01 10.86
CA ASP A 330 -25.29 -29.95 10.20
C ASP A 330 -24.52 -29.26 9.05
N TRP A 331 -23.41 -29.85 8.60
CA TRP A 331 -22.49 -29.33 7.59
C TRP A 331 -21.77 -28.02 7.95
N THR A 332 -21.84 -27.58 9.21
CA THR A 332 -21.02 -26.46 9.69
C THR A 332 -19.60 -26.91 10.01
N VAL A 333 -18.64 -25.99 9.95
CA VAL A 333 -17.23 -26.27 10.25
C VAL A 333 -16.84 -25.63 11.57
N ASP A 334 -16.44 -26.46 12.53
CA ASP A 334 -15.80 -25.99 13.75
C ASP A 334 -14.30 -25.76 13.49
N SER A 335 -13.80 -24.61 13.94
CA SER A 335 -12.42 -24.18 13.72
C SER A 335 -11.86 -23.61 15.01
N LYS A 336 -10.71 -24.12 15.45
CA LYS A 336 -10.02 -23.67 16.67
C LYS A 336 -8.50 -23.83 16.53
N ILE A 337 -7.75 -22.84 16.97
CA ILE A 337 -6.28 -22.97 17.02
C ILE A 337 -5.90 -24.04 18.06
N GLU A 338 -5.13 -25.04 17.64
CA GLU A 338 -4.68 -26.16 18.47
C GLU A 338 -3.22 -26.02 18.94
N PHE A 339 -2.51 -24.99 18.49
CA PHE A 339 -1.13 -24.69 18.92
C PHE A 339 -1.09 -23.55 19.94
N THR A 340 -0.02 -23.49 20.73
CA THR A 340 0.21 -22.45 21.75
C THR A 340 1.09 -21.31 21.24
N LEU A 341 1.17 -20.22 22.01
CA LEU A 341 2.13 -19.15 21.75
C LEU A 341 3.59 -19.66 21.83
N SER A 342 3.88 -20.66 22.67
CA SER A 342 5.20 -21.27 22.77
C SER A 342 5.55 -22.01 21.47
N ASP A 343 4.61 -22.80 20.94
CA ASP A 343 4.80 -23.53 19.68
C ASP A 343 5.02 -22.56 18.51
N LEU A 344 4.29 -21.45 18.48
CA LEU A 344 4.50 -20.38 17.50
C LEU A 344 5.90 -19.77 17.62
N ASN A 345 6.36 -19.47 18.83
CA ASN A 345 7.69 -18.92 19.04
C ASN A 345 8.78 -19.91 18.63
N GLU A 346 8.62 -21.20 18.91
CA GLU A 346 9.55 -22.24 18.46
C GLU A 346 9.54 -22.38 16.92
N PHE A 347 8.34 -22.33 16.31
CA PHE A 347 8.21 -22.28 14.86
C PHE A 347 8.98 -21.10 14.28
N LEU A 348 8.82 -19.89 14.83
CA LEU A 348 9.50 -18.69 14.34
C LEU A 348 11.03 -18.76 14.50
N LYS A 349 11.51 -19.29 15.62
CA LYS A 349 12.95 -19.53 15.85
C LYS A 349 13.57 -20.44 14.79
N LYS A 350 12.81 -21.36 14.21
CA LYS A 350 13.24 -22.23 13.11
C LYS A 350 12.99 -21.60 11.74
N SER A 351 11.81 -21.05 11.53
CA SER A 351 11.32 -20.60 10.23
C SER A 351 12.01 -19.31 9.77
N VAL A 352 12.31 -18.37 10.67
CA VAL A 352 12.95 -17.11 10.28
C VAL A 352 14.38 -17.35 9.78
N PRO A 353 15.28 -18.05 10.51
CA PRO A 353 16.58 -18.44 9.97
C PRO A 353 16.48 -19.30 8.70
N LEU A 354 15.54 -20.25 8.65
CA LEU A 354 15.31 -21.07 7.46
C LEU A 354 14.94 -20.22 6.24
N SER A 355 14.09 -19.20 6.40
CA SER A 355 13.71 -18.31 5.30
C SER A 355 14.91 -17.51 4.77
N ILE A 356 15.85 -17.14 5.63
CA ILE A 356 17.10 -16.47 5.24
C ILE A 356 17.99 -17.46 4.48
N ALA A 357 18.13 -18.69 4.96
CA ALA A 357 18.92 -19.73 4.31
C ALA A 357 18.35 -20.09 2.91
N VAL A 358 17.04 -20.30 2.82
CA VAL A 358 16.33 -20.48 1.54
C VAL A 358 16.53 -19.27 0.64
N GLY A 359 16.48 -18.06 1.22
CA GLY A 359 16.76 -16.81 0.53
C GLY A 359 18.15 -16.80 -0.12
N ILE A 360 19.19 -17.06 0.66
CA ILE A 360 20.59 -17.11 0.22
C ILE A 360 20.79 -18.17 -0.86
N MET A 361 20.33 -19.41 -0.61
CA MET A 361 20.48 -20.52 -1.57
C MET A 361 19.74 -20.23 -2.88
N SER A 362 18.50 -19.72 -2.81
CA SER A 362 17.70 -19.43 -3.99
C SER A 362 18.26 -18.25 -4.80
N LEU A 363 18.73 -17.18 -4.15
CA LEU A 363 19.37 -16.06 -4.82
C LEU A 363 20.69 -16.47 -5.46
N GLY A 364 21.51 -17.24 -4.74
CA GLY A 364 22.77 -17.78 -5.26
C GLY A 364 22.53 -18.66 -6.50
N PHE A 365 21.50 -19.49 -6.48
CA PHE A 365 21.13 -20.33 -7.62
C PHE A 365 20.67 -19.52 -8.85
N GLU A 366 19.82 -18.50 -8.66
CA GLU A 366 19.41 -17.63 -9.78
C GLU A 366 20.58 -16.80 -10.32
N THR A 367 21.47 -16.35 -9.44
CA THR A 367 22.70 -15.63 -9.83
C THR A 367 23.63 -16.52 -10.64
N LEU A 368 23.86 -17.76 -10.19
CA LEU A 368 24.67 -18.74 -10.91
C LEU A 368 24.09 -19.04 -12.29
N LYS A 369 22.77 -19.23 -12.39
CA LYS A 369 22.09 -19.40 -13.69
C LYS A 369 22.27 -18.21 -14.60
N ALA A 370 22.17 -16.99 -14.08
CA ALA A 370 22.36 -15.76 -14.85
C ALA A 370 23.79 -15.68 -15.42
N VAL A 371 24.80 -16.01 -14.60
CA VAL A 371 26.21 -16.08 -15.02
C VAL A 371 26.41 -17.16 -16.09
N LEU A 372 25.92 -18.39 -15.86
CA LEU A 372 26.04 -19.49 -16.82
C LEU A 372 25.33 -19.18 -18.15
N SER A 373 24.17 -18.51 -18.10
CA SER A 373 23.46 -18.06 -19.31
C SER A 373 24.19 -16.92 -20.02
N SER A 374 24.92 -16.08 -19.30
CA SER A 374 25.75 -15.01 -19.85
C SER A 374 26.97 -15.58 -20.57
N LEU A 375 27.61 -16.61 -20.00
CA LEU A 375 28.76 -17.30 -20.59
C LEU A 375 28.46 -17.95 -21.94
N LYS A 376 27.20 -18.35 -22.17
CA LYS A 376 26.72 -18.95 -23.43
C LYS A 376 26.48 -17.93 -24.54
N ARG A 377 26.54 -16.62 -24.27
CA ARG A 377 26.36 -15.59 -25.30
C ARG A 377 27.65 -15.41 -26.12
N PRO A 378 27.54 -15.11 -27.42
CA PRO A 378 28.71 -14.86 -28.26
C PRO A 378 29.21 -13.39 -28.17
N GLY A 379 30.52 -13.20 -28.35
CA GLY A 379 31.15 -11.90 -28.55
C GLY A 379 30.93 -10.86 -27.43
N LEU A 380 30.78 -9.60 -27.81
CA LEU A 380 30.59 -8.47 -26.89
C LEU A 380 29.37 -8.62 -25.97
N LYS A 381 28.31 -9.31 -26.44
CA LYS A 381 27.10 -9.59 -25.65
C LYS A 381 27.40 -10.43 -24.41
N LYS A 382 28.43 -11.29 -24.46
CA LYS A 382 28.92 -12.04 -23.29
C LYS A 382 29.41 -11.10 -22.21
N ILE A 383 30.34 -10.21 -22.57
CA ILE A 383 30.97 -9.25 -21.66
C ILE A 383 29.91 -8.34 -21.04
N VAL A 384 29.05 -7.73 -21.86
CA VAL A 384 27.95 -6.87 -21.38
C VAL A 384 27.02 -7.63 -20.44
N SER A 385 26.65 -8.87 -20.77
CA SER A 385 25.78 -9.67 -19.89
C SER A 385 26.44 -10.08 -18.57
N LEU A 386 27.75 -10.37 -18.57
CA LEU A 386 28.51 -10.69 -17.36
C LEU A 386 28.66 -9.46 -16.46
N VAL A 387 29.02 -8.31 -17.02
CA VAL A 387 29.09 -7.04 -16.27
C VAL A 387 27.72 -6.71 -15.68
N GLY A 388 26.64 -6.87 -16.46
CA GLY A 388 25.27 -6.74 -15.95
C GLY A 388 24.98 -7.70 -14.79
N CYS A 389 25.34 -8.99 -14.91
CA CYS A 389 25.15 -9.95 -13.81
C CYS A 389 25.91 -9.57 -12.55
N VAL A 390 27.13 -9.01 -12.68
CA VAL A 390 27.90 -8.54 -11.52
C VAL A 390 27.23 -7.33 -10.88
N VAL A 391 26.94 -6.27 -11.65
CA VAL A 391 26.35 -5.03 -11.13
C VAL A 391 25.00 -5.28 -10.47
N PHE A 392 24.08 -5.95 -11.19
CA PHE A 392 22.75 -6.25 -10.66
C PHE A 392 22.77 -7.34 -9.59
N GLY A 393 23.75 -8.25 -9.63
CA GLY A 393 23.98 -9.24 -8.58
C GLY A 393 24.41 -8.59 -7.25
N ILE A 394 25.36 -7.64 -7.29
CA ILE A 394 25.78 -6.85 -6.12
C ILE A 394 24.58 -6.06 -5.57
N ALA A 395 23.84 -5.36 -6.44
CA ALA A 395 22.64 -4.63 -6.04
C ALA A 395 21.60 -5.55 -5.36
N ALA A 396 21.39 -6.75 -5.92
CA ALA A 396 20.47 -7.73 -5.35
C ALA A 396 20.92 -8.26 -3.99
N VAL A 397 22.20 -8.60 -3.84
CA VAL A 397 22.75 -9.03 -2.55
C VAL A 397 22.65 -7.92 -1.51
N GLY A 398 22.95 -6.67 -1.90
CA GLY A 398 22.81 -5.50 -1.01
C GLY A 398 21.38 -5.27 -0.55
N MET A 399 20.41 -5.30 -1.48
CA MET A 399 18.99 -5.14 -1.17
C MET A 399 18.46 -6.29 -0.31
N PHE A 400 18.85 -7.52 -0.61
CA PHE A 400 18.52 -8.68 0.23
C PHE A 400 19.07 -8.50 1.64
N ALA A 401 20.35 -8.16 1.79
CA ALA A 401 21.01 -7.98 3.08
C ALA A 401 20.34 -6.89 3.93
N VAL A 402 20.09 -5.71 3.36
CA VAL A 402 19.39 -4.62 4.06
C VAL A 402 17.99 -5.02 4.50
N SER A 403 17.29 -5.82 3.69
CA SER A 403 15.93 -6.28 4.00
C SER A 403 15.85 -7.35 5.10
N LEU A 404 16.97 -7.95 5.49
CA LEU A 404 17.00 -8.91 6.61
C LEU A 404 16.67 -8.26 7.95
N VAL A 405 17.01 -6.98 8.12
CA VAL A 405 16.73 -6.26 9.38
C VAL A 405 15.22 -6.12 9.61
N PRO A 406 14.41 -5.56 8.69
CA PRO A 406 12.97 -5.51 8.88
C PRO A 406 12.31 -6.89 8.85
N HIS A 407 12.84 -7.84 8.07
CA HIS A 407 12.32 -9.22 8.04
C HIS A 407 12.42 -9.92 9.40
N THR A 408 13.56 -9.76 10.10
CA THR A 408 13.79 -10.40 11.40
C THR A 408 13.06 -9.71 12.56
N VAL A 409 12.34 -8.61 12.34
CA VAL A 409 11.56 -7.93 13.41
C VAL A 409 10.56 -8.86 14.08
N ILE A 410 10.06 -9.86 13.37
CA ILE A 410 9.09 -10.85 13.86
C ILE A 410 9.68 -11.88 14.84
N GLU A 411 11.01 -12.00 14.95
CA GLU A 411 11.68 -12.95 15.85
C GLU A 411 12.95 -12.31 16.47
N LYS A 412 12.94 -12.15 17.79
CA LYS A 412 13.91 -11.33 18.52
C LYS A 412 15.34 -11.89 18.49
N GLU A 413 15.50 -13.21 18.58
CA GLU A 413 16.81 -13.86 18.69
C GLU A 413 17.61 -13.74 17.40
N THR A 414 16.97 -14.03 16.26
CA THR A 414 17.55 -13.90 14.91
C THR A 414 17.87 -12.45 14.61
N ARG A 415 17.00 -11.50 15.00
CA ARG A 415 17.29 -10.06 14.89
C ARG A 415 18.53 -9.66 15.68
N GLY A 416 18.73 -10.25 16.86
CA GLY A 416 19.93 -10.09 17.68
C GLY A 416 21.18 -10.50 16.90
N LYS A 417 21.12 -11.64 16.22
CA LYS A 417 22.22 -12.25 15.43
C LYS A 417 22.56 -11.53 14.12
N ILE A 418 21.73 -10.60 13.64
CA ILE A 418 22.06 -9.84 12.42
C ILE A 418 23.33 -8.98 12.64
N PRO A 419 24.35 -9.08 11.75
CA PRO A 419 25.60 -8.34 11.87
C PRO A 419 25.40 -6.82 12.02
N PRO A 420 26.18 -6.14 12.89
CA PRO A 420 26.10 -4.69 13.08
C PRO A 420 26.30 -3.90 11.79
N GLY A 421 27.18 -4.34 10.90
CA GLY A 421 27.38 -3.71 9.58
C GLY A 421 26.11 -3.68 8.73
N ILE A 422 25.33 -4.76 8.72
CA ILE A 422 24.04 -4.81 8.00
C ILE A 422 23.03 -3.87 8.65
N LYS A 423 22.98 -3.80 9.99
CA LYS A 423 22.11 -2.85 10.71
C LYS A 423 22.45 -1.39 10.37
N ALA A 424 23.74 -1.06 10.28
CA ALA A 424 24.23 0.27 9.93
C ALA A 424 23.96 0.64 8.45
N ILE A 425 24.06 -0.31 7.53
CA ILE A 425 23.69 -0.07 6.13
C ILE A 425 22.17 0.10 6.01
N HIS A 426 21.39 -0.71 6.72
CA HIS A 426 19.94 -0.58 6.73
C HIS A 426 19.48 0.78 7.27
N SER A 427 20.09 1.30 8.35
CA SER A 427 19.70 2.62 8.87
C SER A 427 19.90 3.73 7.84
N LYS A 428 20.99 3.69 7.06
CA LYS A 428 21.22 4.61 5.93
C LYS A 428 20.20 4.39 4.80
N ALA A 429 19.91 3.14 4.46
CA ALA A 429 18.92 2.80 3.43
C ALA A 429 17.48 3.15 3.82
N MET A 430 17.17 3.20 5.13
CA MET A 430 15.84 3.53 5.64
C MET A 430 15.47 4.99 5.34
N VAL A 431 16.44 5.90 5.24
CA VAL A 431 16.22 7.31 4.84
C VAL A 431 15.51 7.38 3.49
N TYR A 432 15.86 6.47 2.58
CA TYR A 432 15.27 6.37 1.24
C TYR A 432 14.15 5.33 1.15
N ARG A 433 13.68 4.78 2.28
CA ARG A 433 12.64 3.74 2.35
C ARG A 433 12.89 2.52 1.46
N LEU A 434 14.16 2.15 1.26
CA LEU A 434 14.53 1.02 0.38
C LEU A 434 14.17 -0.34 0.97
N SER A 435 13.99 -0.43 2.31
CA SER A 435 13.44 -1.63 2.93
C SER A 435 12.69 -1.33 4.20
N SER A 436 11.51 -1.96 4.35
CA SER A 436 10.60 -1.69 5.46
C SER A 436 9.98 -2.95 6.04
N SER A 437 9.42 -2.81 7.24
CA SER A 437 8.64 -3.85 7.93
C SER A 437 7.16 -3.73 7.57
N TYR A 438 6.48 -4.87 7.48
CA TYR A 438 5.06 -4.95 7.09
C TYR A 438 4.22 -5.60 8.17
N GLY A 439 2.98 -5.12 8.35
CA GLY A 439 2.09 -5.69 9.36
C GLY A 439 0.77 -4.94 9.57
N LEU A 440 -0.06 -4.86 8.53
CA LEU A 440 -1.41 -4.29 8.64
C LEU A 440 -2.31 -5.15 9.53
N PHE A 441 -3.12 -4.46 10.34
CA PHE A 441 -4.12 -5.04 11.25
C PHE A 441 -3.52 -6.06 12.24
N ARG A 442 -2.34 -5.71 12.79
CA ARG A 442 -1.67 -6.53 13.81
C ARG A 442 -2.61 -6.87 14.96
N ARG A 443 -3.34 -5.89 15.50
CA ARG A 443 -4.46 -6.08 16.44
C ARG A 443 -5.74 -5.65 15.76
N MET A 444 -6.83 -6.38 16.02
CA MET A 444 -8.15 -6.00 15.52
C MET A 444 -8.63 -4.74 16.24
N THR A 445 -9.09 -3.76 15.48
CA THR A 445 -9.66 -2.51 15.99
C THR A 445 -11.19 -2.57 15.92
N GLY A 446 -11.86 -1.68 16.65
CA GLY A 446 -13.33 -1.59 16.66
C GLY A 446 -14.05 -2.78 17.30
N VAL A 447 -13.37 -3.57 18.14
CA VAL A 447 -14.01 -4.63 18.91
C VAL A 447 -15.01 -4.01 19.89
N GLY A 448 -16.28 -4.41 19.81
CA GLY A 448 -17.36 -3.79 20.58
C GLY A 448 -17.92 -2.49 19.97
N GLY A 449 -17.54 -2.17 18.74
CA GLY A 449 -18.07 -1.08 17.95
C GLY A 449 -16.99 -0.24 17.31
N ARG A 450 -17.24 0.15 16.07
CA ARG A 450 -16.33 0.96 15.27
C ARG A 450 -16.31 2.40 15.78
N PRO A 451 -15.20 2.92 16.32
CA PRO A 451 -15.14 4.30 16.76
C PRO A 451 -15.13 5.25 15.56
N GLU A 452 -15.91 6.32 15.63
CA GLU A 452 -16.00 7.35 14.62
C GLU A 452 -16.13 8.75 15.24
N VAL A 453 -15.28 9.67 14.78
CA VAL A 453 -15.31 11.07 15.18
C VAL A 453 -16.22 11.82 14.21
N ILE A 454 -17.25 12.47 14.75
CA ILE A 454 -18.23 13.27 14.02
C ILE A 454 -18.02 14.74 14.40
N ILE A 455 -17.70 15.57 13.41
CA ILE A 455 -17.49 17.02 13.57
C ILE A 455 -18.82 17.73 13.37
N GLU A 456 -19.16 18.62 14.30
CA GLU A 456 -20.40 19.39 14.28
C GLU A 456 -20.07 20.87 14.40
N GLY A 457 -20.80 21.71 13.64
CA GLY A 457 -20.78 23.16 13.77
C GLY A 457 -22.11 23.70 14.30
N SER A 458 -22.09 24.86 14.95
CA SER A 458 -23.29 25.61 15.34
C SER A 458 -23.01 27.12 15.44
N ASN A 459 -24.09 27.91 15.40
CA ASN A 459 -24.06 29.35 15.70
C ASN A 459 -24.47 29.66 17.15
N SER A 460 -24.83 28.63 17.93
CA SER A 460 -25.18 28.69 19.35
C SER A 460 -24.47 27.57 20.11
N MET A 461 -24.12 27.80 21.38
CA MET A 461 -23.45 26.79 22.20
C MET A 461 -24.38 25.62 22.57
N ASP A 462 -25.68 25.90 22.73
CA ASP A 462 -26.61 24.95 23.36
C ASP A 462 -27.41 24.11 22.36
N TYR A 463 -27.67 24.62 21.16
CA TYR A 463 -28.54 23.98 20.17
C TYR A 463 -28.08 24.22 18.73
N GLY A 464 -28.71 23.55 17.77
CA GLY A 464 -28.48 23.80 16.34
C GLY A 464 -27.21 23.17 15.77
N TRP A 465 -26.61 22.21 16.47
CA TRP A 465 -25.44 21.47 16.02
C TRP A 465 -25.76 20.65 14.75
N LYS A 466 -25.00 20.90 13.68
CA LYS A 466 -25.12 20.23 12.38
C LYS A 466 -23.81 19.54 12.01
N GLU A 467 -23.91 18.33 11.48
CA GLU A 467 -22.76 17.49 11.14
C GLU A 467 -22.14 17.87 9.79
N TYR A 468 -20.81 17.92 9.74
CA TYR A 468 -20.07 17.89 8.49
C TYR A 468 -20.00 16.44 7.98
N GLU A 469 -20.37 16.19 6.72
CA GLU A 469 -20.25 14.85 6.13
C GLU A 469 -19.01 14.75 5.24
N PHE A 470 -18.26 13.66 5.40
CA PHE A 470 -17.07 13.35 4.61
C PHE A 470 -17.41 12.45 3.41
N TYR A 471 -16.57 12.47 2.38
CA TYR A 471 -16.85 11.79 1.12
C TYR A 471 -16.92 10.26 1.23
N TYR A 472 -16.10 9.62 2.06
CA TYR A 472 -15.89 8.18 1.96
C TYR A 472 -15.95 7.44 3.31
N LYS A 473 -15.68 8.11 4.44
CA LYS A 473 -15.84 7.49 5.76
C LYS A 473 -17.30 7.39 6.21
N PRO A 474 -17.64 6.47 7.14
CA PRO A 474 -18.97 6.42 7.77
C PRO A 474 -19.35 7.74 8.44
N GLY A 475 -20.60 8.15 8.29
CA GLY A 475 -21.16 9.35 8.90
C GLY A 475 -22.67 9.20 8.98
N ASN A 476 -23.36 9.60 7.93
CA ASN A 476 -24.80 9.38 7.80
C ASN A 476 -25.17 7.89 7.89
N VAL A 477 -26.04 7.53 8.83
CA VAL A 477 -26.40 6.13 9.13
C VAL A 477 -27.19 5.45 8.01
N SER A 478 -27.86 6.24 7.18
CA SER A 478 -28.66 5.76 6.04
C SER A 478 -27.81 5.52 4.79
N ARG A 479 -26.55 5.97 4.79
CA ARG A 479 -25.67 5.93 3.63
C ARG A 479 -24.90 4.61 3.55
N ARG A 480 -24.94 3.98 2.37
CA ARG A 480 -23.98 2.95 1.98
C ARG A 480 -22.67 3.59 1.56
N LEU A 481 -21.55 3.04 1.98
CA LEU A 481 -20.24 3.55 1.58
C LEU A 481 -19.90 3.15 0.13
N PRO A 482 -19.14 3.96 -0.61
CA PRO A 482 -18.78 3.68 -2.00
C PRO A 482 -17.58 2.73 -2.15
N ILE A 483 -17.34 2.30 -3.39
CA ILE A 483 -16.05 1.75 -3.82
C ILE A 483 -15.20 2.93 -4.27
N VAL A 484 -14.00 3.05 -3.73
CA VAL A 484 -13.10 4.21 -3.84
C VAL A 484 -11.70 3.79 -4.29
N ALA A 485 -11.30 2.53 -4.10
CA ALA A 485 -10.05 2.05 -4.66
C ALA A 485 -10.06 2.20 -6.20
N PRO A 486 -9.01 2.80 -6.82
CA PRO A 486 -7.66 2.96 -6.28
C PRO A 486 -7.33 4.32 -5.65
N HIS A 487 -8.30 5.24 -5.57
CA HIS A 487 -8.12 6.52 -4.86
C HIS A 487 -7.87 6.28 -3.37
N GLN A 488 -6.94 7.05 -2.80
CA GLN A 488 -6.65 7.09 -1.37
C GLN A 488 -7.17 8.40 -0.75
N PRO A 489 -8.36 8.40 -0.12
CA PRO A 489 -8.87 9.57 0.58
C PRO A 489 -8.15 9.73 1.92
N ARG A 490 -7.09 10.55 1.93
CA ARG A 490 -6.13 10.64 3.04
C ARG A 490 -6.77 11.25 4.28
N LEU A 491 -7.68 12.22 4.12
CA LEU A 491 -8.40 12.82 5.24
C LEU A 491 -9.35 11.83 5.92
N ASP A 492 -10.27 11.23 5.16
CA ASP A 492 -11.21 10.20 5.64
C ASP A 492 -10.49 9.03 6.32
N TRP A 493 -9.36 8.59 5.73
CA TRP A 493 -8.56 7.54 6.31
C TRP A 493 -7.90 7.94 7.62
N GLN A 494 -7.40 9.17 7.73
CA GLN A 494 -6.80 9.65 8.98
C GLN A 494 -7.84 9.89 10.07
N MET A 495 -9.07 10.27 9.72
CA MET A 495 -10.16 10.37 10.69
C MET A 495 -10.42 9.02 11.40
N TRP A 496 -10.26 7.90 10.70
CA TRP A 496 -10.35 6.58 11.31
C TRP A 496 -9.24 6.33 12.35
N PHE A 497 -8.00 6.72 12.05
CA PHE A 497 -6.90 6.60 13.00
C PHE A 497 -7.07 7.54 14.20
N ALA A 498 -7.54 8.77 13.96
CA ALA A 498 -7.84 9.71 15.03
C ALA A 498 -8.86 9.15 16.02
N ALA A 499 -9.91 8.48 15.53
CA ALA A 499 -10.94 7.89 16.38
C ALA A 499 -10.44 6.80 17.34
N LEU A 500 -9.24 6.24 17.12
CA LEU A 500 -8.61 5.25 18.01
C LEU A 500 -7.83 5.87 19.17
N GLY A 501 -7.62 7.19 19.14
CA GLY A 501 -6.84 7.92 20.14
C GLY A 501 -7.61 9.12 20.70
N THR A 502 -6.88 10.18 21.03
CA THR A 502 -7.43 11.45 21.52
C THR A 502 -7.07 12.59 20.59
N TYR A 503 -7.78 13.72 20.68
CA TYR A 503 -7.48 14.88 19.83
C TYR A 503 -6.10 15.47 20.12
N GLN A 504 -5.60 15.35 21.36
CA GLN A 504 -4.26 15.84 21.76
C GLN A 504 -3.14 15.05 21.06
N GLN A 505 -3.37 13.76 20.78
CA GLN A 505 -2.46 12.93 19.99
C GLN A 505 -2.56 13.21 18.48
N ASN A 506 -3.59 13.94 18.06
CA ASN A 506 -3.92 14.24 16.66
C ASN A 506 -4.05 15.76 16.43
N PRO A 507 -2.96 16.54 16.59
CA PRO A 507 -3.02 18.01 16.51
C PRO A 507 -3.55 18.54 15.17
N TRP A 508 -3.37 17.77 14.09
CA TRP A 508 -3.95 18.08 12.77
C TRP A 508 -5.48 18.20 12.80
N LEU A 509 -6.17 17.54 13.73
CA LEU A 509 -7.63 17.63 13.86
C LEU A 509 -8.06 18.98 14.44
N VAL A 510 -7.26 19.57 15.32
CA VAL A 510 -7.50 20.93 15.85
C VAL A 510 -7.31 21.94 14.72
N ASN A 511 -6.29 21.74 13.87
CA ASN A 511 -6.12 22.55 12.67
C ASN A 511 -7.31 22.41 11.72
N LEU A 512 -7.80 21.19 11.48
CA LEU A 512 -9.02 20.96 10.68
C LEU A 512 -10.21 21.72 11.27
N ALA A 513 -10.46 21.61 12.58
CA ALA A 513 -11.54 22.34 13.25
C ALA A 513 -11.41 23.86 13.05
N TYR A 514 -10.22 24.41 13.21
CA TYR A 514 -9.97 25.84 12.97
C TYR A 514 -10.19 26.26 11.51
N ARG A 515 -9.77 25.42 10.54
CA ARG A 515 -9.98 25.68 9.11
C ARG A 515 -11.47 25.64 8.74
N LEU A 516 -12.25 24.79 9.38
CA LEU A 516 -13.72 24.76 9.24
C LEU A 516 -14.38 25.98 9.90
N LEU A 517 -13.95 26.37 11.11
CA LEU A 517 -14.39 27.59 11.81
C LEU A 517 -14.10 28.87 11.03
N THR A 518 -13.05 28.87 10.20
CA THR A 518 -12.68 30.02 9.37
C THR A 518 -13.15 29.89 7.91
N GLY A 519 -13.90 28.84 7.57
CA GLY A 519 -14.50 28.66 6.25
C GLY A 519 -13.48 28.52 5.11
N GLN A 520 -12.35 27.87 5.35
CA GLN A 520 -11.24 27.82 4.39
C GLN A 520 -11.60 26.98 3.16
N PRO A 521 -11.67 27.57 1.95
CA PRO A 521 -12.20 26.90 0.77
C PRO A 521 -11.49 25.59 0.45
N GLU A 522 -10.14 25.58 0.47
CA GLU A 522 -9.35 24.42 0.07
C GLU A 522 -9.56 23.20 0.98
N VAL A 523 -9.91 23.44 2.25
CA VAL A 523 -10.23 22.41 3.24
C VAL A 523 -11.69 21.99 3.11
N LEU A 524 -12.61 22.93 2.85
CA LEU A 524 -14.03 22.63 2.62
C LEU A 524 -14.23 21.74 1.39
N GLU A 525 -13.40 21.86 0.35
CA GLU A 525 -13.41 20.96 -0.82
C GLU A 525 -13.06 19.50 -0.47
N LEU A 526 -12.43 19.24 0.68
CA LEU A 526 -12.21 17.87 1.19
C LEU A 526 -13.43 17.31 1.94
N ILE A 527 -14.46 18.11 2.14
CA ILE A 527 -15.69 17.76 2.86
C ILE A 527 -16.83 17.64 1.85
N GLN A 528 -17.65 16.60 1.98
CA GLN A 528 -18.73 16.34 1.03
C GLN A 528 -19.93 17.26 1.26
N TYR A 529 -20.29 17.49 2.53
CA TYR A 529 -21.42 18.32 2.89
C TYR A 529 -21.01 19.32 3.98
N ASN A 530 -21.06 20.59 3.62
CA ASN A 530 -20.92 21.71 4.54
C ASN A 530 -22.32 22.23 4.93
N PRO A 531 -22.75 22.08 6.20
CA PRO A 531 -24.04 22.59 6.68
C PRO A 531 -24.10 24.13 6.82
N PHE A 532 -22.99 24.83 6.57
CA PHE A 532 -22.80 26.28 6.72
C PHE A 532 -22.22 26.89 5.43
N PRO A 533 -22.97 26.92 4.31
CA PRO A 533 -22.45 27.37 3.02
C PRO A 533 -22.24 28.89 2.94
N ASP A 534 -23.07 29.68 3.60
CA ASP A 534 -23.05 31.15 3.47
C ASP A 534 -22.01 31.80 4.40
N HIS A 535 -21.95 31.35 5.64
CA HIS A 535 -21.03 31.85 6.67
C HIS A 535 -20.55 30.69 7.54
N PRO A 536 -19.26 30.66 7.93
CA PRO A 536 -18.74 29.60 8.79
C PRO A 536 -19.43 29.62 10.17
N PRO A 537 -19.50 28.46 10.86
CA PRO A 537 -20.13 28.37 12.17
C PRO A 537 -19.33 29.14 13.22
N LYS A 538 -20.00 29.70 14.23
CA LYS A 538 -19.33 30.33 15.38
C LYS A 538 -18.62 29.32 16.29
N TYR A 539 -19.17 28.11 16.39
CA TYR A 539 -18.69 27.07 17.28
C TYR A 539 -18.52 25.75 16.53
N ILE A 540 -17.45 25.02 16.84
CA ILE A 540 -17.23 23.64 16.38
C ILE A 540 -16.94 22.75 17.57
N ARG A 541 -17.44 21.52 17.51
CA ARG A 541 -17.08 20.43 18.43
C ARG A 541 -16.93 19.12 17.68
N ALA A 542 -16.45 18.09 18.36
CA ALA A 542 -16.49 16.75 17.83
C ALA A 542 -16.93 15.73 18.88
N ASN A 543 -17.73 14.77 18.44
CA ASN A 543 -18.27 13.70 19.27
C ASN A 543 -17.72 12.34 18.82
N LEU A 544 -17.42 11.46 19.77
CA LEU A 544 -17.05 10.08 19.49
C LEU A 544 -18.29 9.19 19.54
N PHE A 545 -18.55 8.48 18.45
CA PHE A 545 -19.61 7.49 18.35
C PHE A 545 -19.02 6.10 18.15
N HIS A 546 -19.72 5.07 18.61
CA HIS A 546 -19.54 3.72 18.08
C HIS A 546 -20.60 3.45 17.03
N TYR A 547 -20.13 3.09 15.85
CA TYR A 547 -20.94 2.65 14.73
C TYR A 547 -20.97 1.14 14.67
N HIS A 548 -22.12 0.65 14.22
CA HIS A 548 -22.36 -0.76 13.98
C HIS A 548 -23.20 -0.93 12.72
N TYR A 549 -22.95 -1.99 11.98
CA TYR A 549 -23.83 -2.42 10.91
C TYR A 549 -25.19 -2.84 11.48
N THR A 550 -26.24 -2.53 10.70
CA THR A 550 -27.55 -3.13 10.93
C THR A 550 -27.53 -4.62 10.56
N SER A 551 -28.48 -5.41 11.07
CA SER A 551 -28.57 -6.85 10.82
C SER A 551 -29.89 -7.25 10.16
N TRP A 552 -29.85 -8.29 9.33
CA TRP A 552 -31.05 -8.91 8.75
C TRP A 552 -31.89 -9.68 9.78
N ASP A 553 -31.25 -10.16 10.84
CA ASP A 553 -31.89 -11.05 11.80
C ASP A 553 -32.99 -10.31 12.57
N LYS A 554 -34.23 -10.74 12.35
CA LYS A 554 -35.42 -10.19 13.01
C LYS A 554 -35.32 -10.25 14.55
N LYS A 555 -34.57 -11.22 15.11
CA LYS A 555 -34.39 -11.39 16.56
C LYS A 555 -33.33 -10.45 17.15
N LYS A 556 -32.41 -9.91 16.34
CA LYS A 556 -31.38 -8.93 16.73
C LYS A 556 -31.77 -7.48 16.39
N LYS A 557 -33.02 -7.25 15.94
CA LYS A 557 -33.53 -5.92 15.59
C LYS A 557 -33.63 -5.01 16.81
N ARG A 558 -32.63 -4.15 17.01
CA ARG A 558 -32.77 -2.94 17.84
C ARG A 558 -33.19 -1.71 17.02
N TYR A 559 -33.00 -1.70 15.70
CA TYR A 559 -33.18 -0.51 14.84
C TYR A 559 -33.77 -0.84 13.45
N SER A 560 -34.28 0.19 12.76
CA SER A 560 -34.94 0.12 11.45
C SER A 560 -34.07 -0.53 10.36
N THR A 561 -34.67 -1.37 9.51
CA THR A 561 -34.03 -2.04 8.37
C THR A 561 -33.73 -1.12 7.19
N LYS A 562 -34.12 0.15 7.25
CA LYS A 562 -33.83 1.13 6.17
C LYS A 562 -32.40 1.68 6.21
N ASN A 563 -31.71 1.57 7.35
CA ASN A 563 -30.37 2.12 7.53
C ASN A 563 -29.29 1.05 7.38
N TRP A 564 -28.09 1.47 6.95
CA TRP A 564 -26.92 0.60 6.86
C TRP A 564 -26.17 0.51 8.19
N TRP A 565 -26.25 1.59 8.97
CA TRP A 565 -25.61 1.70 10.26
C TRP A 565 -26.61 2.06 11.35
N TRP A 566 -26.24 1.76 12.59
CA TRP A 566 -26.72 2.48 13.76
C TRP A 566 -25.51 2.93 14.56
N ARG A 567 -25.67 3.99 15.34
CA ARG A 567 -24.58 4.55 16.14
C ARG A 567 -25.04 4.91 17.54
N GLN A 568 -24.12 4.89 18.48
CA GLN A 568 -24.33 5.34 19.85
C GLN A 568 -23.24 6.33 20.23
N LYS A 569 -23.61 7.51 20.73
CA LYS A 569 -22.64 8.47 21.29
C LYS A 569 -21.94 7.81 22.48
N LYS A 570 -20.62 7.86 22.51
CA LYS A 570 -19.82 7.40 23.64
C LYS A 570 -19.45 8.58 24.52
N ASN A 571 -18.63 9.48 24.01
CA ASN A 571 -18.12 10.62 24.75
C ASN A 571 -17.98 11.84 23.82
N ASP A 572 -17.79 13.01 24.40
CA ASP A 572 -17.27 14.16 23.66
C ASP A 572 -15.80 13.89 23.30
N TYR A 573 -15.39 14.25 22.09
CA TYR A 573 -14.05 13.98 21.57
C TYR A 573 -13.20 15.25 21.51
N LEU A 574 -13.74 16.33 20.95
CA LEU A 574 -13.14 17.65 20.90
C LEU A 574 -14.08 18.63 21.63
N PRO A 575 -13.56 19.46 22.55
CA PRO A 575 -14.40 20.46 23.23
C PRO A 575 -14.96 21.48 22.24
N ILE A 576 -15.92 22.28 22.70
CA ILE A 576 -16.44 23.39 21.91
C ILE A 576 -15.34 24.42 21.73
N LEU A 577 -15.02 24.73 20.48
CA LEU A 577 -14.04 25.73 20.08
C LEU A 577 -14.74 26.87 19.33
N SER A 578 -14.25 28.09 19.51
CA SER A 578 -14.64 29.28 18.75
C SER A 578 -13.42 29.86 18.04
N SER A 579 -13.62 30.47 16.86
CA SER A 579 -12.54 31.14 16.10
C SER A 579 -11.89 32.28 16.89
N ASP A 580 -12.65 32.90 17.78
CA ASP A 580 -12.27 34.11 18.51
C ASP A 580 -11.68 33.79 19.90
N GLU A 581 -11.57 32.51 20.25
CA GLU A 581 -11.01 32.08 21.52
C GLU A 581 -9.48 32.28 21.54
N ASP A 582 -8.99 33.10 22.48
CA ASP A 582 -7.57 33.44 22.59
C ASP A 582 -6.67 32.22 22.71
N SER A 583 -7.11 31.18 23.44
CA SER A 583 -6.35 29.94 23.64
C SER A 583 -6.09 29.23 22.31
N LEU A 584 -7.11 29.12 21.45
CA LEU A 584 -7.05 28.49 20.14
C LEU A 584 -6.21 29.34 19.19
N VAL A 585 -6.42 30.66 19.16
CA VAL A 585 -5.65 31.57 18.30
C VAL A 585 -4.15 31.54 18.66
N GLN A 586 -3.81 31.54 19.95
CA GLN A 586 -2.43 31.41 20.41
C GLN A 586 -1.83 30.07 19.99
N TYR A 587 -2.56 28.97 20.17
CA TYR A 587 -2.13 27.64 19.71
C TYR A 587 -1.90 27.61 18.19
N MET A 588 -2.83 28.16 17.40
CA MET A 588 -2.71 28.22 15.94
C MET A 588 -1.55 29.09 15.46
N ARG A 589 -1.21 30.16 16.20
CA ARG A 589 0.02 30.95 15.94
C ARG A 589 1.28 30.14 16.26
N GLN A 590 1.30 29.40 17.38
CA GLN A 590 2.43 28.53 17.72
C GLN A 590 2.64 27.41 16.70
N GLN A 591 1.56 26.86 16.14
CA GLN A 591 1.61 25.86 15.06
C GLN A 591 1.85 26.49 13.67
N ASN A 592 2.10 27.80 13.58
CA ASN A 592 2.26 28.55 12.33
C ASN A 592 1.10 28.40 11.32
N ILE A 593 -0.10 28.08 11.80
CA ILE A 593 -1.32 28.01 10.99
C ILE A 593 -1.84 29.42 10.71
N ILE A 594 -1.95 30.26 11.75
CA ILE A 594 -2.17 31.70 11.60
C ILE A 594 -0.84 32.37 11.35
N TYR A 595 -0.68 32.95 10.16
CA TYR A 595 0.60 33.51 9.73
C TYR A 595 0.37 34.65 8.74
N LYS A 596 1.34 35.57 8.68
CA LYS A 596 1.40 36.62 7.67
C LYS A 596 2.17 36.12 6.44
N PRO A 597 1.54 36.02 5.25
CA PRO A 597 2.21 35.60 4.02
C PRO A 597 3.52 36.36 3.78
N GLU A 598 4.61 35.63 3.62
CA GLU A 598 5.81 36.15 2.97
C GLU A 598 5.42 36.49 1.53
N LYS A 599 5.99 37.57 0.99
CA LYS A 599 5.74 37.93 -0.41
C LYS A 599 6.13 36.75 -1.28
N LYS A 600 5.15 36.16 -1.95
CA LYS A 600 5.39 35.10 -2.92
C LYS A 600 6.37 35.60 -3.98
N PRO A 601 7.33 34.77 -4.43
CA PRO A 601 8.23 35.17 -5.51
C PRO A 601 7.42 35.57 -6.75
N PRO A 602 7.89 36.56 -7.54
CA PRO A 602 7.18 36.99 -8.73
C PRO A 602 6.93 35.78 -9.64
N ALA A 603 5.67 35.64 -10.09
CA ALA A 603 5.28 34.48 -10.88
C ALA A 603 6.04 34.48 -12.21
N ASN A 604 6.79 33.40 -12.45
CA ASN A 604 7.39 33.16 -13.74
C ASN A 604 6.47 32.31 -14.62
N MET A 605 6.90 32.07 -15.86
CA MET A 605 6.13 31.28 -16.83
C MET A 605 5.75 29.88 -16.29
N PHE A 606 6.69 29.20 -15.63
CA PHE A 606 6.46 27.85 -15.09
C PHE A 606 5.37 27.86 -14.01
N ARG A 607 5.45 28.79 -13.07
CA ARG A 607 4.46 28.95 -12.02
C ARG A 607 3.08 29.24 -12.59
N THR A 608 3.02 30.20 -13.52
CA THR A 608 1.76 30.59 -14.17
C THR A 608 1.11 29.41 -14.89
N PHE A 609 1.91 28.57 -15.56
CA PHE A 609 1.42 27.35 -16.22
C PHE A 609 0.86 26.32 -15.21
N VAL A 610 1.56 26.06 -14.11
CA VAL A 610 1.10 25.11 -13.09
C VAL A 610 -0.18 25.59 -12.40
N GLU A 611 -0.23 26.88 -12.03
CA GLU A 611 -1.42 27.51 -11.44
C GLU A 611 -2.59 27.51 -12.43
N TYR A 612 -2.34 27.72 -13.73
CA TYR A 612 -3.36 27.62 -14.77
C TYR A 612 -3.97 26.20 -14.82
N ILE A 613 -3.14 25.16 -14.87
CA ILE A 613 -3.62 23.77 -14.86
C ILE A 613 -4.40 23.47 -13.56
N ARG A 614 -3.91 23.92 -12.41
CA ARG A 614 -4.61 23.79 -11.13
C ARG A 614 -5.97 24.49 -11.15
N ASN A 615 -6.06 25.70 -11.68
CA ASN A 615 -7.32 26.44 -11.75
C ASN A 615 -8.32 25.78 -12.71
N MET A 616 -7.85 25.15 -13.78
CA MET A 616 -8.70 24.35 -14.69
C MET A 616 -9.23 23.08 -14.03
N ILE A 617 -8.39 22.37 -13.26
CA ILE A 617 -8.76 21.08 -12.65
C ILE A 617 -9.52 21.27 -11.32
N GLY A 618 -9.20 22.30 -10.55
CA GLY A 618 -9.72 22.52 -9.21
C GLY A 618 -9.33 21.41 -8.22
N GLN A 619 -10.25 21.10 -7.29
CA GLN A 619 -10.17 19.99 -6.34
C GLN A 619 -11.33 19.01 -6.56
N MET A 620 -11.42 18.43 -7.78
CA MET A 620 -12.43 17.43 -8.09
C MET A 620 -12.46 16.25 -7.11
N GLU A 621 -13.62 15.60 -7.02
CA GLU A 621 -13.79 14.34 -6.29
C GLU A 621 -12.76 13.30 -6.76
N GLY A 622 -12.00 12.80 -5.78
CA GLY A 622 -10.73 12.14 -6.09
C GLY A 622 -10.86 10.78 -6.78
N PHE A 623 -11.92 10.02 -6.52
CA PHE A 623 -12.14 8.76 -7.23
C PHE A 623 -12.40 8.99 -8.72
N THR A 624 -13.31 9.91 -9.05
CA THR A 624 -13.66 10.26 -10.43
C THR A 624 -12.44 10.76 -11.19
N PHE A 625 -11.61 11.61 -10.58
CA PHE A 625 -10.38 12.09 -11.22
C PHE A 625 -9.40 10.95 -11.55
N VAL A 626 -9.12 10.09 -10.56
CA VAL A 626 -8.19 8.96 -10.72
C VAL A 626 -8.65 8.00 -11.82
N VAL A 627 -9.94 7.64 -11.82
CA VAL A 627 -10.53 6.75 -12.84
C VAL A 627 -10.55 7.39 -14.23
N SER A 628 -10.79 8.70 -14.32
CA SER A 628 -10.80 9.42 -15.60
C SER A 628 -9.43 9.39 -16.28
N ILE A 629 -8.35 9.65 -15.53
CA ILE A 629 -6.99 9.59 -16.05
C ILE A 629 -6.62 8.17 -16.51
N PHE A 630 -6.96 7.16 -15.72
CA PHE A 630 -6.71 5.76 -16.09
C PHE A 630 -7.51 5.33 -17.32
N THR A 631 -8.79 5.70 -17.39
CA THR A 631 -9.65 5.39 -18.54
C THR A 631 -9.13 6.04 -19.81
N ALA A 632 -8.67 7.29 -19.73
CA ALA A 632 -8.01 7.96 -20.85
C ALA A 632 -6.74 7.20 -21.28
N ALA A 633 -5.90 6.75 -20.34
CA ALA A 633 -4.69 6.00 -20.65
C ALA A 633 -4.98 4.66 -21.33
N VAL A 634 -6.02 3.96 -20.85
CA VAL A 634 -6.53 2.72 -21.43
C VAL A 634 -7.06 2.96 -22.84
N ALA A 635 -7.87 4.00 -23.05
CA ALA A 635 -8.41 4.36 -24.36
C ALA A 635 -7.29 4.65 -25.37
N VAL A 636 -6.29 5.46 -25.01
CA VAL A 636 -5.14 5.75 -25.88
C VAL A 636 -4.34 4.49 -26.21
N THR A 637 -4.19 3.57 -25.24
CA THR A 637 -3.53 2.28 -25.47
C THR A 637 -4.32 1.41 -26.46
N PHE A 638 -5.65 1.35 -26.34
CA PHE A 638 -6.52 0.59 -27.25
C PHE A 638 -6.55 1.17 -28.66
N LEU A 639 -6.50 2.50 -28.80
CA LEU A 639 -6.41 3.18 -30.10
C LEU A 639 -5.07 2.96 -30.79
N GLY A 640 -4.09 2.35 -30.12
CA GLY A 640 -2.80 1.98 -30.68
C GLY A 640 -1.89 3.16 -31.01
N ILE A 641 -2.24 4.38 -30.57
CA ILE A 641 -1.58 5.65 -30.92
C ILE A 641 -0.07 5.64 -30.62
N PHE A 642 0.34 4.89 -29.59
CA PHE A 642 1.75 4.76 -29.17
C PHE A 642 2.20 3.31 -28.96
N SER A 643 1.58 2.35 -29.66
CA SER A 643 2.03 0.95 -29.61
C SER A 643 3.53 0.86 -29.91
N PRO A 644 4.30 0.00 -29.21
CA PRO A 644 5.71 -0.19 -29.50
C PRO A 644 5.97 -0.52 -30.97
#